data_AF-A0DG99-F1
#
_entry.id   AF-A0DG99-F1
#
_cell.length_a   1.000
_cell.length_b   1.000
_cell.length_c   1.000
_cell.angle_alpha   90.00
_cell.angle_beta   90.00
_cell.angle_gamma   90.00
#
_symmetry.space_group_name_H-M   'P 1'
#
loop_
_entity.id
_entity.type
_entity.pdbx_description
1 polymer ?
#
loop_
_entity_poly.entity_id
_entity_poly.type
_entity_poly.pdbx_seq_one_letter_code
_entity_poly.pdbx_strand_id
1 'polypeptide(L)'
;MACSYVFSDDKSFLQDLDFMLEQSDQCPSLLKCQSCSIQLQKQQSDNKSNVSCADLVDLERGGCILQTKIGPIQYGMPPETIKDCLNLGMEVPTFYIIPTKRFDKRLGISTAEFEFPAYFNFFCKKKQITLICTADTEKAIRTVFQETLLGPVDHPDLALDFYHKFPKSAYPDFHKERSVFSRNPSNLDEKLTIDHLLKFCLFDENNTATITEGEITIKIIKDSNSFKILENGIYLKGIQDTFTFPSQYYEYIVTKPDDYRAESMKNIKSKRDAAKEQCPTPLLVKQLPEMTVEEKVENWVIGNKYQRGGEKKLSVVLWDQMGGHVETGSAIFQLDIDENKSFTPPDFGVTILGCSHGFDPKGSTSGYIFWVNGRGIMVDPPPFASYHMKQMGIPSILICAVIISHCHADHDAGTFHKILDDTRVEIITTRTIMNSFLRKYSAMSNIDVDSLRRLFIFRPAIIGIPLNIYGAYFNFFYAMHTIPSLGFSVKLENKSMYFSSDTFFDPDQLLVYKNQGILSQKRYEHLAFVEFKEDLILHEAGVPPIHTAQSVLGKLPNNIKNRLYLVHTAQKDLKKELGLKIAKTGIENTMILIPSNTNKHLTTIRRLDLLSTIDIFEHLTLKNVRWLLDSVTSEEFFPGQDVIKEGTAGDRFYIIESGLARVYSKQKGQEFERYYQVGDYFGESAVLSNEGRRGASVEAVTNLKVLILEKHDFWFIFGDGLGGQGPIIQKMKQLTAARRSKAVHCLFKNSILSELTPSQKTQLEMIMREQEIEKGTVLWKVGEKPEFAFIIKRGTFAFYDCPEQDLEELDSGAYVGELKAIIENTAISTSIRATRKATIFKISRKDLISFANKHPGIYMILIDTKYLE
;
A
#
# COMPACT_ATOMS: atom_id res chain seq x y z
N MET A 1 -4.56 -28.92 -4.58
CA MET A 1 -4.73 -30.37 -4.39
C MET A 1 -3.66 -31.05 -3.51
N ALA A 2 -2.43 -30.51 -3.33
CA ALA A 2 -1.37 -31.25 -2.60
C ALA A 2 -1.31 -31.03 -1.07
N CYS A 3 -1.94 -29.98 -0.52
CA CYS A 3 -1.90 -29.68 0.92
C CYS A 3 -3.00 -30.40 1.73
N SER A 4 -4.03 -30.91 1.04
CA SER A 4 -5.25 -31.48 1.61
C SER A 4 -5.12 -32.92 2.13
N TYR A 5 -4.02 -33.62 1.85
CA TYR A 5 -3.93 -35.08 2.05
C TYR A 5 -3.25 -35.52 3.34
N VAL A 6 -2.80 -34.60 4.19
CA VAL A 6 -1.75 -34.91 5.16
C VAL A 6 -2.20 -34.94 6.63
N PHE A 7 -3.38 -34.41 6.99
CA PHE A 7 -3.70 -34.18 8.41
C PHE A 7 -5.02 -34.79 8.92
N SER A 8 -5.54 -35.88 8.33
CA SER A 8 -6.69 -36.61 8.89
C SER A 8 -6.40 -38.09 9.14
N ASP A 9 -6.65 -38.57 10.36
CA ASP A 9 -6.59 -39.99 10.76
C ASP A 9 -7.86 -40.79 10.36
N ASP A 10 -8.74 -40.21 9.54
CA ASP A 10 -10.07 -40.78 9.27
C ASP A 10 -10.06 -41.76 8.08
N LYS A 11 -10.14 -43.06 8.38
CA LYS A 11 -10.22 -44.14 7.38
C LYS A 11 -11.53 -44.16 6.59
N SER A 12 -12.55 -43.40 6.99
CA SER A 12 -13.83 -43.35 6.28
C SER A 12 -13.78 -42.58 4.94
N PHE A 13 -12.71 -41.79 4.72
CA PHE A 13 -12.53 -40.99 3.49
C PHE A 13 -11.86 -41.76 2.33
N LEU A 14 -11.30 -42.95 2.60
CA LEU A 14 -10.69 -43.80 1.56
C LEU A 14 -11.73 -44.42 0.61
N GLN A 15 -12.98 -44.58 1.06
CA GLN A 15 -14.09 -45.07 0.21
C GLN A 15 -14.54 -44.03 -0.83
N ASP A 16 -14.41 -42.73 -0.53
CA ASP A 16 -14.73 -41.66 -1.48
C ASP A 16 -13.63 -41.49 -2.55
N LEU A 17 -12.40 -41.93 -2.27
CA LEU A 17 -11.31 -41.95 -3.26
C LEU A 17 -11.49 -43.09 -4.28
N ASP A 18 -11.95 -44.26 -3.85
CA ASP A 18 -12.31 -45.37 -4.74
C ASP A 18 -13.50 -44.99 -5.66
N PHE A 19 -14.48 -44.25 -5.13
CA PHE A 19 -15.60 -43.73 -5.93
C PHE A 19 -15.18 -42.66 -6.96
N MET A 20 -14.16 -41.83 -6.64
CA MET A 20 -13.62 -40.85 -7.59
C MET A 20 -12.70 -41.47 -8.67
N LEU A 21 -12.06 -42.60 -8.38
CA LEU A 21 -11.25 -43.34 -9.37
C LEU A 21 -12.12 -44.18 -10.31
N GLU A 22 -13.22 -44.79 -9.81
CA GLU A 22 -14.13 -45.60 -10.63
C GLU A 22 -14.93 -44.81 -11.68
N GLN A 23 -15.18 -43.50 -11.47
CA GLN A 23 -15.86 -42.67 -12.48
C GLN A 23 -14.93 -42.14 -13.59
N SER A 24 -13.62 -42.39 -13.52
CA SER A 24 -12.67 -42.03 -14.58
C SER A 24 -12.45 -43.14 -15.63
N ASP A 25 -13.06 -44.32 -15.44
CA ASP A 25 -12.83 -45.54 -16.23
C ASP A 25 -13.90 -45.82 -17.31
N GLN A 26 -14.45 -44.77 -17.95
CA GLN A 26 -15.22 -44.93 -19.19
C GLN A 26 -14.40 -44.56 -20.44
N CYS A 27 -13.28 -45.26 -20.68
CA CYS A 27 -12.72 -45.43 -22.03
C CYS A 27 -11.72 -46.61 -22.11
N PRO A 28 -12.14 -47.83 -22.49
CA PRO A 28 -11.27 -49.01 -22.45
C PRO A 28 -10.46 -49.20 -23.75
N SER A 29 -9.64 -48.22 -24.16
CA SER A 29 -8.77 -48.42 -25.34
C SER A 29 -7.47 -47.61 -25.44
N LEU A 30 -6.89 -47.10 -24.35
CA LEU A 30 -5.62 -46.35 -24.39
C LEU A 30 -4.44 -47.02 -23.69
N LEU A 31 -4.40 -48.36 -23.68
CA LEU A 31 -3.15 -49.10 -23.63
C LEU A 31 -2.72 -49.41 -25.08
N LYS A 32 -1.69 -48.71 -25.55
CA LYS A 32 -1.02 -48.75 -26.88
C LYS A 32 -1.37 -47.59 -27.82
N CYS A 33 -0.84 -46.40 -27.56
CA CYS A 33 -0.56 -45.48 -28.65
C CYS A 33 0.74 -44.70 -28.36
N GLN A 34 1.81 -45.07 -29.06
CA GLN A 34 3.15 -44.44 -28.97
C GLN A 34 3.18 -42.99 -29.51
N SER A 35 2.07 -42.44 -30.00
CA SER A 35 2.03 -41.09 -30.57
C SER A 35 1.75 -39.97 -29.55
N CYS A 36 1.16 -40.27 -28.38
CA CYS A 36 0.81 -39.23 -27.39
C CYS A 36 2.01 -38.82 -26.51
N SER A 37 2.96 -39.72 -26.29
CA SER A 37 4.24 -39.43 -25.62
C SER A 37 5.12 -38.50 -26.46
N ILE A 38 5.01 -38.59 -27.79
CA ILE A 38 5.76 -37.75 -28.73
C ILE A 38 5.14 -36.34 -28.84
N GLN A 39 3.82 -36.19 -28.64
CA GLN A 39 3.17 -34.87 -28.65
C GLN A 39 3.36 -34.07 -27.36
N LEU A 40 3.39 -34.71 -26.18
CA LEU A 40 3.74 -34.04 -24.92
C LEU A 40 5.23 -33.67 -24.85
N GLN A 41 6.12 -34.52 -25.39
CA GLN A 41 7.53 -34.16 -25.55
C GLN A 41 7.74 -33.10 -26.64
N LYS A 42 6.92 -33.05 -27.71
CA LYS A 42 6.97 -31.97 -28.70
C LYS A 42 6.41 -30.63 -28.20
N GLN A 43 5.35 -30.63 -27.41
CA GLN A 43 4.83 -29.38 -26.81
C GLN A 43 5.71 -28.86 -25.65
N GLN A 44 6.48 -29.73 -24.98
CA GLN A 44 7.54 -29.32 -24.05
C GLN A 44 8.88 -28.99 -24.74
N SER A 45 9.09 -29.38 -26.00
CA SER A 45 10.26 -29.00 -26.78
C SER A 45 10.08 -27.68 -27.54
N ASP A 46 8.86 -27.33 -27.94
CA ASP A 46 8.62 -26.21 -28.87
C ASP A 46 8.34 -24.86 -28.17
N ASN A 47 8.42 -24.80 -26.83
CA ASN A 47 8.31 -23.56 -26.05
C ASN A 47 9.46 -23.35 -25.04
N LYS A 48 10.63 -23.97 -25.28
CA LYS A 48 11.87 -23.47 -24.68
C LYS A 48 12.26 -22.19 -25.40
N SER A 49 11.84 -21.05 -24.86
CA SER A 49 12.54 -19.80 -25.12
C SER A 49 14.03 -20.06 -24.88
N ASN A 50 14.87 -19.85 -25.90
CA ASN A 50 16.33 -19.86 -25.81
C ASN A 50 16.79 -18.69 -24.92
N VAL A 51 16.54 -18.77 -23.62
CA VAL A 51 17.15 -17.90 -22.61
C VAL A 51 18.50 -18.54 -22.29
N SER A 52 19.59 -17.83 -22.56
CA SER A 52 20.93 -18.35 -22.29
C SER A 52 21.13 -18.50 -20.77
N CYS A 53 21.99 -19.42 -20.34
CA CYS A 53 22.28 -19.74 -18.92
C CYS A 53 22.94 -18.58 -18.13
N ALA A 54 22.89 -17.34 -18.63
CA ALA A 54 23.52 -16.15 -18.05
C ALA A 54 22.62 -14.89 -18.09
N ASP A 55 21.39 -14.99 -18.61
CA ASP A 55 20.49 -13.84 -18.71
C ASP A 55 19.72 -13.60 -17.40
N LEU A 56 19.68 -12.34 -16.98
CA LEU A 56 18.91 -11.88 -15.83
C LEU A 56 17.47 -11.59 -16.30
N VAL A 57 16.47 -12.13 -15.60
CA VAL A 57 15.06 -11.88 -15.88
C VAL A 57 14.49 -11.00 -14.77
N ASP A 58 14.10 -9.78 -15.10
CA ASP A 58 13.45 -8.87 -14.16
C ASP A 58 11.99 -9.28 -13.93
N LEU A 59 11.54 -9.18 -12.67
CA LEU A 59 10.17 -9.52 -12.27
C LEU A 59 9.27 -8.28 -12.25
N GLU A 60 7.99 -8.49 -12.56
CA GLU A 60 6.98 -7.42 -12.65
C GLU A 60 6.89 -6.59 -11.36
N ARG A 61 6.91 -7.26 -10.19
CA ARG A 61 6.78 -6.61 -8.87
C ARG A 61 8.13 -6.17 -8.28
N GLY A 62 9.22 -6.36 -9.01
CA GLY A 62 10.59 -6.03 -8.60
C GLY A 62 11.43 -7.25 -8.23
N GLY A 63 12.75 -7.08 -8.23
CA GLY A 63 13.71 -8.17 -8.12
C GLY A 63 13.96 -8.85 -9.46
N CYS A 64 14.82 -9.87 -9.44
CA CYS A 64 15.25 -10.52 -10.66
C CYS A 64 15.66 -11.98 -10.43
N ILE A 65 15.62 -12.79 -11.48
CA ILE A 65 16.00 -14.19 -11.47
C ILE A 65 17.21 -14.38 -12.38
N LEU A 66 18.23 -15.06 -11.85
CA LEU A 66 19.35 -15.58 -12.62
C LEU A 66 19.19 -17.09 -12.78
N GLN A 67 19.21 -17.58 -14.02
CA GLN A 67 19.26 -19.01 -14.28
C GLN A 67 20.66 -19.57 -14.02
N THR A 68 20.75 -20.67 -13.27
CA THR A 68 22.01 -21.37 -12.99
C THR A 68 21.83 -22.88 -13.15
N LYS A 69 22.92 -23.65 -13.17
CA LYS A 69 22.83 -25.11 -13.30
C LYS A 69 22.18 -25.81 -12.10
N ILE A 70 22.16 -25.17 -10.91
CA ILE A 70 21.48 -25.71 -9.72
C ILE A 70 19.99 -25.32 -9.67
N GLY A 71 19.50 -24.57 -10.67
CA GLY A 71 18.16 -23.99 -10.72
C GLY A 71 18.18 -22.45 -10.66
N PRO A 72 17.02 -21.82 -10.73
CA PRO A 72 16.92 -20.36 -10.67
C PRO A 72 17.28 -19.84 -9.28
N ILE A 73 18.09 -18.77 -9.26
CA ILE A 73 18.41 -17.98 -8.07
C ILE A 73 17.73 -16.62 -8.20
N GLN A 74 16.93 -16.24 -7.21
CA GLN A 74 16.22 -14.96 -7.22
C GLN A 74 16.85 -13.95 -6.27
N TYR A 75 17.03 -12.71 -6.70
CA TYR A 75 17.35 -11.57 -5.84
C TYR A 75 16.11 -10.72 -5.57
N GLY A 76 15.88 -10.42 -4.30
CA GLY A 76 14.67 -9.72 -3.87
C GLY A 76 13.43 -10.62 -3.89
N MET A 77 12.54 -10.40 -2.93
CA MET A 77 11.35 -11.24 -2.74
C MET A 77 10.16 -10.34 -2.39
N PRO A 78 9.67 -9.47 -3.29
CA PRO A 78 8.50 -8.66 -2.99
C PRO A 78 7.28 -9.56 -2.74
N PRO A 79 6.23 -9.07 -2.04
CA PRO A 79 5.00 -9.81 -1.85
C PRO A 79 4.46 -10.33 -3.18
N GLU A 80 3.93 -11.55 -3.15
CA GLU A 80 3.37 -12.24 -4.32
C GLU A 80 4.38 -12.62 -5.43
N THR A 81 5.71 -12.56 -5.20
CA THR A 81 6.73 -12.84 -6.23
C THR A 81 6.62 -14.22 -6.91
N ILE A 82 6.07 -15.23 -6.22
CA ILE A 82 5.81 -16.55 -6.83
C ILE A 82 4.83 -16.45 -7.99
N LYS A 83 3.85 -15.54 -7.90
CA LYS A 83 2.86 -15.34 -8.96
C LYS A 83 3.53 -14.86 -10.24
N ASP A 84 4.55 -14.00 -10.13
CA ASP A 84 5.37 -13.55 -11.28
C ASP A 84 6.03 -14.75 -11.97
N CYS A 85 6.68 -15.62 -11.19
CA CYS A 85 7.34 -16.83 -11.72
C CYS A 85 6.34 -17.76 -12.43
N LEU A 86 5.19 -18.02 -11.80
CA LEU A 86 4.15 -18.90 -12.34
C LEU A 86 3.50 -18.31 -13.60
N ASN A 87 3.30 -17.00 -13.66
CA ASN A 87 2.74 -16.32 -14.83
C ASN A 87 3.72 -16.28 -16.01
N LEU A 88 5.03 -16.19 -15.74
CA LEU A 88 6.09 -16.31 -16.73
C LEU A 88 6.36 -17.76 -17.18
N GLY A 89 5.70 -18.76 -16.55
CA GLY A 89 5.93 -20.18 -16.84
C GLY A 89 7.31 -20.68 -16.41
N MET A 90 7.98 -19.97 -15.51
CA MET A 90 9.31 -20.31 -15.00
C MET A 90 9.23 -21.30 -13.82
N GLU A 91 10.31 -22.04 -13.58
CA GLU A 91 10.44 -22.81 -12.34
C GLU A 91 10.47 -21.86 -11.14
N VAL A 92 9.68 -22.18 -10.12
CA VAL A 92 9.65 -21.41 -8.86
C VAL A 92 11.00 -21.60 -8.15
N PRO A 93 11.72 -20.52 -7.79
CA PRO A 93 13.03 -20.63 -7.19
C PRO A 93 13.05 -21.32 -5.83
N THR A 94 14.16 -22.00 -5.55
CA THR A 94 14.50 -22.54 -4.22
C THR A 94 15.71 -21.84 -3.60
N PHE A 95 16.35 -20.91 -4.30
CA PHE A 95 17.51 -20.15 -3.84
C PHE A 95 17.20 -18.65 -3.92
N TYR A 96 17.35 -17.94 -2.81
CA TYR A 96 17.00 -16.52 -2.72
C TYR A 96 18.11 -15.70 -2.06
N ILE A 97 18.59 -14.67 -2.75
CA ILE A 97 19.50 -13.67 -2.21
C ILE A 97 18.65 -12.58 -1.54
N ILE A 98 18.77 -12.45 -0.22
CA ILE A 98 18.00 -11.49 0.56
C ILE A 98 18.64 -10.09 0.44
N PRO A 99 17.89 -9.05 0.01
CA PRO A 99 18.40 -7.69 -0.01
C PRO A 99 18.84 -7.20 1.38
N THR A 100 19.88 -6.36 1.45
CA THR A 100 20.30 -5.78 2.74
C THR A 100 19.18 -4.94 3.37
N LYS A 101 18.45 -4.18 2.55
CA LYS A 101 17.22 -3.48 2.97
C LYS A 101 16.02 -4.38 2.75
N ARG A 102 15.47 -4.95 3.84
CA ARG A 102 14.34 -5.90 3.84
C ARG A 102 12.94 -5.24 3.85
N PHE A 103 12.92 -3.92 3.97
CA PHE A 103 11.69 -3.13 4.07
C PHE A 103 11.90 -1.78 3.39
N ASP A 104 10.98 -1.42 2.51
CA ASP A 104 10.91 -0.10 1.91
C ASP A 104 10.15 0.84 2.86
N LYS A 105 10.89 1.73 3.53
CA LYS A 105 10.32 2.72 4.48
C LYS A 105 9.44 3.77 3.81
N ARG A 106 9.52 3.93 2.48
CA ARG A 106 8.75 4.91 1.72
C ARG A 106 7.38 4.35 1.36
N LEU A 107 7.32 3.11 0.88
CA LEU A 107 6.04 2.44 0.58
C LEU A 107 5.45 1.73 1.80
N GLY A 108 6.25 1.39 2.81
CA GLY A 108 5.79 0.55 3.91
C GLY A 108 5.56 -0.91 3.51
N ILE A 109 6.35 -1.42 2.56
CA ILE A 109 6.21 -2.77 2.00
C ILE A 109 7.53 -3.53 2.16
N SER A 110 7.46 -4.82 2.46
CA SER A 110 8.65 -5.67 2.54
C SER A 110 9.26 -5.92 1.16
N THR A 111 10.58 -5.88 1.05
CA THR A 111 11.33 -6.29 -0.16
C THR A 111 11.76 -7.77 -0.08
N ALA A 112 11.44 -8.43 1.04
CA ALA A 112 11.87 -9.78 1.38
C ALA A 112 10.73 -10.53 2.12
N GLU A 113 9.61 -10.74 1.46
CA GLU A 113 8.47 -11.54 1.89
C GLU A 113 8.75 -13.02 1.59
N PHE A 114 9.39 -13.70 2.55
CA PHE A 114 9.86 -15.08 2.42
C PHE A 114 8.84 -16.13 2.89
N GLU A 115 7.70 -15.72 3.47
CA GLU A 115 6.70 -16.62 4.04
C GLU A 115 6.06 -17.47 2.93
N PHE A 116 5.51 -16.83 1.90
CA PHE A 116 4.87 -17.53 0.80
C PHE A 116 5.84 -18.39 -0.03
N PRO A 117 7.04 -17.91 -0.41
CA PRO A 117 8.03 -18.74 -1.08
C PRO A 117 8.39 -20.00 -0.31
N ALA A 118 8.51 -19.91 1.02
CA ALA A 118 8.78 -21.05 1.89
C ALA A 118 7.58 -22.01 1.93
N TYR A 119 6.37 -21.50 2.18
CA TYR A 119 5.16 -22.32 2.26
C TYR A 119 4.87 -23.05 0.94
N PHE A 120 4.97 -22.36 -0.19
CA PHE A 120 4.71 -22.97 -1.49
C PHE A 120 5.70 -24.09 -1.79
N ASN A 121 7.00 -23.85 -1.61
CA ASN A 121 8.01 -24.87 -1.86
C ASN A 121 7.87 -26.07 -0.90
N PHE A 122 7.63 -25.81 0.38
CA PHE A 122 7.50 -26.87 1.38
C PHE A 122 6.22 -27.69 1.19
N PHE A 123 5.06 -27.04 1.15
CA PHE A 123 3.78 -27.75 1.11
C PHE A 123 3.41 -28.26 -0.28
N CYS A 124 3.72 -27.51 -1.34
CA CYS A 124 3.35 -27.86 -2.72
C CYS A 124 4.44 -28.60 -3.49
N LYS A 125 5.71 -28.25 -3.28
CA LYS A 125 6.85 -28.86 -4.00
C LYS A 125 7.62 -29.89 -3.18
N LYS A 126 7.36 -30.01 -1.87
CA LYS A 126 8.11 -30.87 -0.94
C LYS A 126 9.61 -30.57 -0.96
N LYS A 127 9.97 -29.31 -1.18
CA LYS A 127 11.36 -28.80 -1.20
C LYS A 127 11.56 -27.75 -0.10
N GLN A 128 12.77 -27.68 0.41
CA GLN A 128 13.22 -26.55 1.23
C GLN A 128 13.70 -25.40 0.35
N ILE A 129 13.61 -24.17 0.85
CA ILE A 129 14.28 -23.03 0.23
C ILE A 129 15.57 -22.70 0.96
N THR A 130 16.57 -22.23 0.22
CA THR A 130 17.84 -21.74 0.75
C THR A 130 17.85 -20.21 0.67
N LEU A 131 17.98 -19.56 1.80
CA LEU A 131 18.09 -18.10 1.92
C LEU A 131 19.56 -17.72 2.08
N ILE A 132 20.09 -16.95 1.14
CA ILE A 132 21.45 -16.43 1.14
C ILE A 132 21.43 -15.05 1.80
N CYS A 133 22.00 -14.94 3.01
CA CYS A 133 21.86 -13.73 3.81
C CYS A 133 22.96 -13.56 4.88
N THR A 134 22.90 -12.46 5.62
CA THR A 134 23.74 -12.24 6.81
C THR A 134 23.15 -12.91 8.05
N ALA A 135 23.94 -13.09 9.11
CA ALA A 135 23.47 -13.64 10.38
C ALA A 135 22.37 -12.78 11.05
N ASP A 136 22.47 -11.45 10.94
CA ASP A 136 21.40 -10.53 11.38
C ASP A 136 20.08 -10.80 10.64
N THR A 137 20.18 -11.01 9.33
CA THR A 137 19.02 -11.29 8.49
C THR A 137 18.39 -12.64 8.86
N GLU A 138 19.19 -13.67 9.11
CA GLU A 138 18.68 -14.96 9.61
C GLU A 138 17.91 -14.76 10.92
N LYS A 139 18.47 -14.04 11.89
CA LYS A 139 17.80 -13.76 13.17
C LYS A 139 16.46 -13.05 12.95
N ALA A 140 16.40 -12.08 12.04
CA ALA A 140 15.16 -11.40 11.69
C ALA A 140 14.13 -12.35 11.07
N ILE A 141 14.53 -13.17 10.09
CA ILE A 141 13.68 -14.16 9.42
C ILE A 141 13.12 -15.16 10.42
N ARG A 142 13.96 -15.69 11.32
CA ARG A 142 13.52 -16.62 12.38
C ARG A 142 12.51 -15.97 13.32
N THR A 143 12.70 -14.69 13.65
CA THR A 143 11.74 -13.93 14.47
C THR A 143 10.39 -13.79 13.76
N VAL A 144 10.39 -13.51 12.45
CA VAL A 144 9.14 -13.43 11.67
C VAL A 144 8.44 -14.78 11.65
N PHE A 145 9.10 -15.86 11.25
CA PHE A 145 8.47 -17.19 11.26
C PHE A 145 8.04 -17.66 12.66
N GLN A 146 8.71 -17.20 13.71
CA GLN A 146 8.23 -17.43 15.07
C GLN A 146 6.86 -16.80 15.29
N GLU A 147 6.60 -15.59 14.80
CA GLU A 147 5.30 -14.94 14.93
C GLU A 147 4.25 -15.47 13.95
N THR A 148 4.65 -15.82 12.73
CA THR A 148 3.71 -16.08 11.63
C THR A 148 3.43 -17.57 11.39
N LEU A 149 4.41 -18.45 11.57
CA LEU A 149 4.21 -19.90 11.42
C LEU A 149 4.00 -20.58 12.76
N LEU A 150 4.92 -20.33 13.69
CA LEU A 150 4.93 -21.01 15.00
C LEU A 150 4.08 -20.28 16.04
N GLY A 151 3.61 -19.07 15.72
CA GLY A 151 2.92 -18.13 16.61
C GLY A 151 3.73 -17.65 17.81
N PRO A 152 3.27 -16.60 18.50
CA PRO A 152 3.99 -16.01 19.63
C PRO A 152 4.37 -17.07 20.68
N VAL A 153 5.59 -16.95 21.21
CA VAL A 153 6.15 -17.87 22.23
C VAL A 153 5.37 -17.76 23.54
N ASP A 154 4.95 -16.55 23.89
CA ASP A 154 4.19 -16.25 25.08
C ASP A 154 3.04 -15.25 24.80
N HIS A 155 2.10 -15.19 25.73
CA HIS A 155 0.90 -14.34 25.63
C HIS A 155 0.65 -13.60 26.96
N PRO A 156 1.61 -12.78 27.45
CA PRO A 156 1.51 -12.13 28.76
C PRO A 156 0.27 -11.24 28.89
N ASP A 157 -0.15 -10.64 27.79
CA ASP A 157 -1.29 -9.73 27.73
C ASP A 157 -2.63 -10.42 27.41
N LEU A 158 -2.67 -11.76 27.28
CA LEU A 158 -3.90 -12.47 26.86
C LEU A 158 -5.09 -12.13 27.77
N ALA A 159 -4.88 -12.04 29.08
CA ALA A 159 -5.94 -11.71 30.01
C ALA A 159 -6.51 -10.28 29.81
N LEU A 160 -5.70 -9.36 29.27
CA LEU A 160 -6.11 -7.98 28.97
C LEU A 160 -6.92 -7.88 27.67
N ASP A 161 -6.90 -8.91 26.82
CA ASP A 161 -7.72 -8.99 25.61
C ASP A 161 -9.18 -9.30 25.91
N PHE A 162 -9.50 -9.73 27.14
CA PHE A 162 -10.84 -10.10 27.56
C PHE A 162 -11.40 -9.12 28.59
N TYR A 163 -12.70 -8.87 28.51
CA TYR A 163 -13.40 -8.15 29.56
C TYR A 163 -13.27 -8.89 30.89
N HIS A 164 -13.08 -8.16 32.00
CA HIS A 164 -12.79 -8.76 33.30
C HIS A 164 -13.84 -9.76 33.82
N LYS A 165 -15.08 -9.73 33.31
CA LYS A 165 -16.14 -10.71 33.63
C LYS A 165 -16.28 -11.84 32.60
N PHE A 166 -15.50 -11.84 31.53
CA PHE A 166 -15.54 -12.90 30.53
C PHE A 166 -15.04 -14.22 31.14
N PRO A 167 -15.69 -15.36 30.88
CA PRO A 167 -15.29 -16.63 31.49
C PRO A 167 -13.86 -17.01 31.10
N LYS A 168 -12.96 -17.13 32.08
CA LYS A 168 -11.57 -17.55 31.83
C LYS A 168 -11.45 -18.90 31.14
N SER A 169 -12.40 -19.81 31.39
CA SER A 169 -12.45 -21.10 30.70
C SER A 169 -12.72 -20.94 29.21
N ALA A 170 -13.29 -19.83 28.73
CA ALA A 170 -13.50 -19.58 27.30
C ALA A 170 -12.26 -18.99 26.60
N TYR A 171 -11.17 -18.71 27.33
CA TYR A 171 -9.95 -18.17 26.74
C TYR A 171 -9.30 -19.26 25.87
N PRO A 172 -8.66 -18.90 24.75
CA PRO A 172 -7.89 -19.84 23.96
C PRO A 172 -6.67 -20.32 24.74
N ASP A 173 -6.35 -21.60 24.59
CA ASP A 173 -5.03 -22.14 24.94
C ASP A 173 -4.25 -22.26 23.64
N PHE A 174 -3.61 -21.17 23.22
CA PHE A 174 -2.94 -21.09 21.92
C PHE A 174 -1.85 -22.16 21.73
N HIS A 175 -1.21 -22.64 22.81
CA HIS A 175 -0.23 -23.72 22.71
C HIS A 175 -0.89 -25.05 22.34
N LYS A 176 -1.99 -25.40 23.03
CA LYS A 176 -2.73 -26.63 22.74
C LYS A 176 -3.45 -26.55 21.40
N GLU A 177 -4.16 -25.46 21.13
CA GLU A 177 -4.92 -25.26 19.88
C GLU A 177 -3.98 -25.34 18.67
N ARG A 178 -2.82 -24.67 18.71
CA ARG A 178 -1.83 -24.70 17.62
C ARG A 178 -1.22 -26.07 17.39
N SER A 179 -1.06 -26.89 18.43
CA SER A 179 -0.43 -28.21 18.33
C SER A 179 -1.16 -29.19 17.40
N VAL A 180 -2.44 -28.91 17.12
CA VAL A 180 -3.26 -29.61 16.15
C VAL A 180 -2.76 -29.39 14.72
N PHE A 181 -2.28 -28.18 14.42
CA PHE A 181 -1.92 -27.75 13.07
C PHE A 181 -0.40 -27.76 12.81
N SER A 182 0.42 -27.82 13.86
CA SER A 182 1.88 -27.64 13.77
C SER A 182 2.65 -28.97 13.64
N ARG A 183 2.16 -29.92 12.83
CA ARG A 183 2.83 -31.21 12.57
C ARG A 183 3.58 -31.20 11.25
N ASN A 184 4.69 -31.91 11.17
CA ASN A 184 5.46 -32.06 9.94
C ASN A 184 4.63 -32.90 8.94
N PRO A 185 4.32 -32.37 7.74
CA PRO A 185 3.59 -33.11 6.72
C PRO A 185 4.27 -34.42 6.27
N SER A 186 5.59 -34.50 6.40
CA SER A 186 6.36 -35.68 6.01
C SER A 186 6.45 -36.72 7.15
N ASN A 187 6.17 -36.30 8.38
CA ASN A 187 6.21 -37.15 9.57
C ASN A 187 5.26 -36.59 10.64
N LEU A 188 4.05 -37.15 10.75
CA LEU A 188 2.99 -36.62 11.62
C LEU A 188 3.27 -36.74 13.12
N ASP A 189 4.30 -37.50 13.51
CA ASP A 189 4.76 -37.61 14.89
C ASP A 189 5.75 -36.48 15.27
N GLU A 190 6.24 -35.74 14.29
CA GLU A 190 7.19 -34.65 14.46
C GLU A 190 6.51 -33.28 14.41
N LYS A 191 6.97 -32.35 15.24
CA LYS A 191 6.52 -30.95 15.19
C LYS A 191 7.18 -30.22 14.02
N LEU A 192 6.39 -29.40 13.34
CA LEU A 192 6.92 -28.51 12.31
C LEU A 192 7.87 -27.48 12.94
N THR A 193 9.03 -27.26 12.31
CA THR A 193 10.02 -26.26 12.73
C THR A 193 10.43 -25.41 11.52
N ILE A 194 11.08 -24.27 11.79
CA ILE A 194 11.57 -23.37 10.73
C ILE A 194 12.56 -24.09 9.80
N ASP A 195 13.45 -24.92 10.36
CA ASP A 195 14.49 -25.62 9.60
C ASP A 195 13.92 -26.74 8.70
N HIS A 196 12.64 -27.10 8.86
CA HIS A 196 11.95 -27.95 7.90
C HIS A 196 11.62 -27.23 6.59
N LEU A 197 11.41 -25.90 6.63
CA LEU A 197 11.07 -25.09 5.47
C LEU A 197 12.29 -24.40 4.86
N LEU A 198 13.25 -24.03 5.71
CA LEU A 198 14.36 -23.13 5.35
C LEU A 198 15.73 -23.77 5.61
N LYS A 199 16.65 -23.46 4.72
CA LYS A 199 18.09 -23.58 4.90
C LYS A 199 18.71 -22.18 4.81
N PHE A 200 19.68 -21.87 5.65
CA PHE A 200 20.42 -20.62 5.58
C PHE A 200 21.81 -20.85 5.00
N CYS A 201 22.19 -20.02 4.02
CA CYS A 201 23.54 -19.96 3.47
C CYS A 201 24.13 -18.59 3.85
N LEU A 202 24.92 -18.56 4.92
CA LEU A 202 25.45 -17.32 5.46
C LEU A 202 26.70 -16.86 4.71
N PHE A 203 26.83 -15.54 4.57
CA PHE A 203 28.10 -14.95 4.16
C PHE A 203 29.15 -15.14 5.26
N ASP A 204 30.32 -15.66 4.88
CA ASP A 204 31.47 -15.84 5.78
C ASP A 204 32.22 -14.53 6.07
N GLU A 205 33.34 -14.63 6.78
CA GLU A 205 34.22 -13.49 7.10
C GLU A 205 34.80 -12.79 5.85
N ASN A 206 34.83 -13.46 4.71
CA ASN A 206 35.25 -12.93 3.41
C ASN A 206 34.05 -12.45 2.57
N ASN A 207 32.87 -12.25 3.19
CA ASN A 207 31.61 -11.89 2.53
C ASN A 207 31.23 -12.85 1.39
N THR A 208 31.59 -14.14 1.52
CA THR A 208 31.30 -15.16 0.51
C THR A 208 30.32 -16.18 1.05
N ALA A 209 29.26 -16.44 0.29
CA ALA A 209 28.32 -17.54 0.53
C ALA A 209 28.53 -18.61 -0.56
N THR A 210 28.64 -19.88 -0.15
CA THR A 210 28.90 -20.99 -1.07
C THR A 210 27.77 -22.02 -0.99
N ILE A 211 27.23 -22.38 -2.15
CA ILE A 211 26.20 -23.41 -2.31
C ILE A 211 26.80 -24.52 -3.18
N THR A 212 26.69 -25.76 -2.73
CA THR A 212 27.17 -26.93 -3.46
C THR A 212 26.04 -27.95 -3.60
N GLU A 213 25.72 -28.30 -4.84
CA GLU A 213 24.73 -29.31 -5.20
C GLU A 213 25.36 -30.26 -6.24
N GLY A 214 25.69 -31.49 -5.82
CA GLY A 214 26.47 -32.42 -6.63
C GLY A 214 27.87 -31.88 -6.96
N GLU A 215 28.20 -31.82 -8.25
CA GLU A 215 29.49 -31.29 -8.76
C GLU A 215 29.48 -29.77 -9.00
N ILE A 216 28.32 -29.12 -8.84
CA ILE A 216 28.16 -27.69 -9.13
C ILE A 216 28.32 -26.89 -7.84
N THR A 217 29.16 -25.87 -7.90
CA THR A 217 29.39 -24.90 -6.82
C THR A 217 29.04 -23.50 -7.28
N ILE A 218 28.08 -22.87 -6.60
CA ILE A 218 27.77 -21.45 -6.76
C ILE A 218 28.41 -20.67 -5.62
N LYS A 219 29.20 -19.64 -5.95
CA LYS A 219 29.74 -18.67 -4.99
C LYS A 219 29.10 -17.32 -5.20
N ILE A 220 28.62 -16.71 -4.12
CA ILE A 220 28.03 -15.38 -4.11
C ILE A 220 28.91 -14.52 -3.21
N ILE A 221 29.57 -13.53 -3.79
CA ILE A 221 30.46 -12.60 -3.09
C ILE A 221 29.72 -11.28 -2.91
N LYS A 222 29.54 -10.84 -1.67
CA LYS A 222 28.90 -9.57 -1.33
C LYS A 222 29.95 -8.47 -1.25
N ASP A 223 29.84 -7.48 -2.14
CA ASP A 223 30.53 -6.20 -2.05
C ASP A 223 29.63 -5.18 -1.31
N SER A 224 30.10 -3.94 -1.12
CA SER A 224 29.36 -2.90 -0.38
C SER A 224 27.92 -2.69 -0.86
N ASN A 225 27.69 -2.68 -2.18
CA ASN A 225 26.38 -2.44 -2.79
C ASN A 225 26.03 -3.44 -3.91
N SER A 226 26.67 -4.61 -3.96
CA SER A 226 26.38 -5.58 -5.03
C SER A 226 26.76 -7.01 -4.65
N PHE A 227 26.20 -7.97 -5.38
CA PHE A 227 26.52 -9.39 -5.29
C PHE A 227 27.14 -9.86 -6.61
N LYS A 228 28.30 -10.52 -6.53
CA LYS A 228 28.93 -11.20 -7.68
C LYS A 228 28.63 -12.69 -7.58
N ILE A 229 28.09 -13.26 -8.65
CA ILE A 229 27.69 -14.68 -8.69
C ILE A 229 28.65 -15.43 -9.63
N LEU A 230 29.27 -16.49 -9.11
CA LEU A 230 30.17 -17.37 -9.85
C LEU A 230 29.67 -18.81 -9.81
N GLU A 231 29.71 -19.51 -10.95
CA GLU A 231 29.42 -20.93 -11.08
C GLU A 231 30.70 -21.69 -11.43
N ASN A 232 31.13 -22.61 -10.58
CA ASN A 232 32.39 -23.36 -10.71
C ASN A 232 33.61 -22.46 -10.95
N GLY A 233 33.60 -21.27 -10.34
CA GLY A 233 34.65 -20.25 -10.49
C GLY A 233 34.51 -19.34 -11.71
N ILE A 234 33.52 -19.58 -12.59
CA ILE A 234 33.22 -18.74 -13.75
C ILE A 234 32.23 -17.65 -13.33
N TYR A 235 32.56 -16.39 -13.56
CA TYR A 235 31.65 -15.27 -13.30
C TYR A 235 30.42 -15.34 -14.23
N LEU A 236 29.23 -15.34 -13.64
CA LEU A 236 27.96 -15.29 -14.37
C LEU A 236 27.45 -13.85 -14.48
N LYS A 237 27.16 -13.22 -13.33
CA LYS A 237 26.52 -11.90 -13.28
C LYS A 237 26.78 -11.19 -11.95
N GLY A 238 26.66 -9.86 -11.98
CA GLY A 238 26.61 -8.99 -10.82
C GLY A 238 25.21 -8.42 -10.64
N ILE A 239 24.71 -8.37 -9.41
CA ILE A 239 23.40 -7.82 -9.04
C ILE A 239 23.62 -6.67 -8.07
N GLN A 240 23.01 -5.50 -8.31
CA GLN A 240 23.09 -4.38 -7.36
C GLN A 240 22.20 -4.64 -6.15
N ASP A 241 22.70 -4.32 -4.95
CA ASP A 241 21.95 -4.45 -3.71
C ASP A 241 21.07 -3.21 -3.43
N THR A 242 20.29 -2.81 -4.44
CA THR A 242 19.45 -1.61 -4.43
C THR A 242 18.04 -1.96 -4.90
N PHE A 243 17.36 -2.84 -4.15
CA PHE A 243 15.99 -3.20 -4.45
C PHE A 243 15.08 -1.97 -4.43
N THR A 244 14.32 -1.77 -5.51
CA THR A 244 13.29 -0.75 -5.63
C THR A 244 12.06 -1.36 -6.28
N PHE A 245 10.87 -0.90 -5.88
CA PHE A 245 9.64 -1.29 -6.55
C PHE A 245 9.49 -0.52 -7.88
N PRO A 246 8.63 -1.00 -8.81
CA PRO A 246 8.25 -0.22 -9.98
C PRO A 246 7.72 1.18 -9.63
N SER A 247 8.06 2.20 -10.45
CA SER A 247 7.77 3.61 -10.15
C SER A 247 6.28 3.90 -9.91
N GLN A 248 5.41 3.17 -10.63
CA GLN A 248 3.95 3.27 -10.51
C GLN A 248 3.40 3.07 -9.09
N TYR A 249 4.12 2.38 -8.21
CA TYR A 249 3.71 2.20 -6.82
C TYR A 249 4.00 3.43 -5.94
N TYR A 250 4.97 4.26 -6.33
CA TYR A 250 5.32 5.51 -5.65
C TYR A 250 4.54 6.71 -6.20
N GLU A 251 4.13 6.63 -7.46
CA GLU A 251 3.50 7.75 -8.15
C GLU A 251 2.09 8.05 -7.62
N TYR A 252 1.91 9.26 -7.10
CA TYR A 252 0.60 9.87 -7.00
C TYR A 252 0.21 10.46 -8.35
N ILE A 253 -1.09 10.42 -8.68
CA ILE A 253 -1.64 11.22 -9.79
C ILE A 253 -1.43 12.68 -9.42
N VAL A 254 -0.35 13.27 -9.91
CA VAL A 254 -0.04 14.69 -9.69
C VAL A 254 0.14 15.35 -11.04
N THR A 255 -0.66 16.37 -11.30
CA THR A 255 -0.37 17.31 -12.39
C THR A 255 0.91 18.08 -12.02
N LYS A 256 1.99 17.83 -12.77
CA LYS A 256 3.21 18.65 -12.68
C LYS A 256 2.88 20.06 -13.20
N PRO A 257 3.41 21.14 -12.59
CA PRO A 257 3.24 22.50 -13.10
C PRO A 257 3.73 22.62 -14.56
N ASP A 258 3.07 23.43 -15.40
CA ASP A 258 3.37 23.51 -16.83
C ASP A 258 4.81 23.98 -17.14
N ASP A 259 5.41 24.84 -16.29
CA ASP A 259 6.82 25.24 -16.41
C ASP A 259 7.81 24.08 -16.20
N TYR A 260 7.41 22.99 -15.53
CA TYR A 260 8.26 21.81 -15.33
C TYR A 260 8.49 21.04 -16.65
N ARG A 261 7.55 21.10 -17.59
CA ARG A 261 7.71 20.57 -18.95
C ARG A 261 8.72 21.38 -19.77
N ALA A 262 8.86 22.69 -19.48
CA ALA A 262 9.80 23.57 -20.17
C ALA A 262 11.24 23.46 -19.65
N GLU A 263 11.45 23.25 -18.34
CA GLU A 263 12.79 23.04 -17.75
C GLU A 263 13.37 21.65 -18.05
N SER A 264 12.55 20.59 -18.04
CA SER A 264 12.98 19.24 -18.43
C SER A 264 13.47 19.17 -19.88
N MET A 265 12.90 19.96 -20.80
CA MET A 265 13.40 20.12 -22.17
C MET A 265 14.73 20.90 -22.29
N LYS A 266 15.07 21.76 -21.31
CA LYS A 266 16.34 22.49 -21.30
C LYS A 266 17.50 21.65 -20.75
N ASN A 267 17.25 20.79 -19.76
CA ASN A 267 18.26 19.93 -19.14
C ASN A 267 18.70 18.73 -20.02
N ILE A 268 18.01 18.46 -21.12
CA ILE A 268 18.41 17.42 -22.10
C ILE A 268 19.49 17.95 -23.08
N LYS A 269 19.70 19.28 -23.18
CA LYS A 269 20.67 19.86 -24.12
C LYS A 269 22.14 19.84 -23.64
N SER A 270 22.45 19.39 -22.42
CA SER A 270 23.82 19.38 -21.88
C SER A 270 24.51 18.01 -21.82
N LYS A 271 23.87 16.92 -22.30
CA LYS A 271 24.48 15.56 -22.36
C LYS A 271 24.77 15.09 -23.80
N ARG A 272 25.20 15.99 -24.69
CA ARG A 272 25.41 15.65 -26.12
C ARG A 272 26.84 15.28 -26.54
N ASP A 273 27.81 15.26 -25.62
CA ASP A 273 29.23 15.07 -25.99
C ASP A 273 29.87 13.74 -25.58
N ALA A 274 29.09 12.71 -25.22
CA ALA A 274 29.64 11.40 -24.84
C ALA A 274 28.96 10.20 -25.54
N ALA A 275 28.85 10.25 -26.88
CA ALA A 275 28.49 9.08 -27.68
C ALA A 275 29.00 9.23 -29.12
N LYS A 276 30.32 9.24 -29.30
CA LYS A 276 30.96 8.89 -30.58
C LYS A 276 31.88 7.72 -30.30
N GLU A 277 31.44 6.51 -30.64
CA GLU A 277 32.24 5.52 -31.39
C GLU A 277 31.49 4.18 -31.54
N GLN A 278 31.33 3.82 -32.82
CA GLN A 278 31.37 2.47 -33.39
C GLN A 278 30.28 1.42 -33.02
N CYS A 279 29.41 1.15 -34.01
CA CYS A 279 29.17 -0.22 -34.43
C CYS A 279 28.89 -0.25 -35.96
N PRO A 280 29.60 -1.08 -36.77
CA PRO A 280 29.44 -1.14 -38.21
C PRO A 280 28.46 -2.23 -38.67
N THR A 281 28.15 -2.19 -39.98
CA THR A 281 27.57 -3.23 -40.86
C THR A 281 26.03 -3.37 -40.98
N PRO A 282 25.51 -3.77 -42.17
CA PRO A 282 24.52 -2.97 -42.89
C PRO A 282 23.28 -3.74 -43.41
N LEU A 283 22.31 -2.96 -43.91
CA LEU A 283 21.33 -3.31 -44.97
C LEU A 283 20.24 -4.35 -44.66
N LEU A 284 18.99 -3.87 -44.64
CA LEU A 284 17.98 -4.26 -45.63
C LEU A 284 16.89 -3.18 -45.75
N VAL A 285 17.06 -2.35 -46.77
CA VAL A 285 16.11 -1.32 -47.21
C VAL A 285 15.01 -2.00 -48.03
N LYS A 286 13.75 -1.80 -47.67
CA LYS A 286 12.63 -1.88 -48.61
C LYS A 286 12.01 -0.49 -48.77
N GLN A 287 11.91 -0.12 -50.04
CA GLN A 287 11.55 1.18 -50.58
C GLN A 287 10.13 1.62 -50.18
N LEU A 288 9.99 2.89 -49.84
CA LEU A 288 8.74 3.66 -50.06
C LEU A 288 9.11 4.93 -50.84
N PRO A 289 8.22 5.41 -51.73
CA PRO A 289 8.57 6.36 -52.79
C PRO A 289 8.60 7.82 -52.32
N GLU A 290 9.43 8.59 -53.02
CA GLU A 290 9.66 10.02 -52.88
C GLU A 290 8.40 10.86 -53.13
N MET A 291 8.18 11.88 -52.29
CA MET A 291 7.53 13.13 -52.70
C MET A 291 8.19 14.31 -51.96
N THR A 292 8.50 15.34 -52.75
CA THR A 292 9.27 16.54 -52.42
C THR A 292 8.40 17.78 -52.22
N VAL A 293 9.05 18.80 -51.64
CA VAL A 293 8.84 20.26 -51.74
C VAL A 293 8.27 20.98 -50.51
N GLU A 294 9.04 21.99 -50.14
CA GLU A 294 9.05 22.88 -48.98
C GLU A 294 7.98 23.98 -49.03
N GLU A 295 7.52 24.47 -47.87
CA GLU A 295 7.42 25.91 -47.58
C GLU A 295 7.09 26.20 -46.09
N LYS A 296 7.39 27.43 -45.69
CA LYS A 296 7.69 27.91 -44.33
C LYS A 296 6.50 28.64 -43.67
N VAL A 297 6.43 28.50 -42.33
CA VAL A 297 6.10 29.54 -41.31
C VAL A 297 4.62 29.81 -40.94
N GLU A 298 4.44 29.86 -39.61
CA GLU A 298 3.42 30.55 -38.79
C GLU A 298 2.02 29.96 -38.55
N ASN A 299 1.68 29.98 -37.25
CA ASN A 299 0.36 29.94 -36.60
C ASN A 299 -0.22 28.60 -36.11
N TRP A 300 -0.77 28.68 -34.90
CA TRP A 300 -1.21 27.63 -33.99
C TRP A 300 -2.55 27.00 -34.41
N VAL A 301 -2.80 25.75 -34.02
CA VAL A 301 -4.13 25.31 -33.53
C VAL A 301 -3.97 24.23 -32.44
N ILE A 302 -4.48 24.51 -31.23
CA ILE A 302 -4.83 23.49 -30.23
C ILE A 302 -6.07 22.76 -30.75
N GLY A 303 -5.91 21.50 -31.15
CA GLY A 303 -7.04 20.67 -31.58
C GLY A 303 -7.53 19.76 -30.46
N ASN A 304 -8.66 20.09 -29.83
CA ASN A 304 -9.48 19.08 -29.14
C ASN A 304 -10.10 18.16 -30.20
N LYS A 305 -9.74 16.88 -30.22
CA LYS A 305 -10.50 15.90 -31.01
C LYS A 305 -11.73 15.47 -30.21
N TYR A 306 -12.86 16.10 -30.49
CA TYR A 306 -14.17 15.58 -30.11
C TYR A 306 -14.55 14.44 -31.07
N GLN A 307 -14.58 13.20 -30.60
CA GLN A 307 -15.33 12.16 -31.30
C GLN A 307 -16.81 12.31 -30.98
N ARG A 308 -17.63 12.50 -32.03
CA ARG A 308 -19.09 12.48 -31.93
C ARG A 308 -19.53 11.03 -31.75
N GLY A 309 -19.68 10.60 -30.50
CA GLY A 309 -20.21 9.28 -30.16
C GLY A 309 -19.76 8.79 -28.79
N GLY A 310 -20.55 9.08 -27.75
CA GLY A 310 -20.67 8.27 -26.52
C GLY A 310 -19.52 8.18 -25.52
N GLU A 311 -18.26 8.22 -25.94
CA GLU A 311 -17.10 8.06 -25.05
C GLU A 311 -16.16 9.26 -25.17
N LYS A 312 -15.99 10.00 -24.07
CA LYS A 312 -14.92 11.00 -23.95
C LYS A 312 -13.63 10.26 -23.57
N LYS A 313 -12.65 10.26 -24.47
CA LYS A 313 -11.27 9.81 -24.19
C LYS A 313 -10.36 11.02 -24.07
N LEU A 314 -9.80 11.24 -22.90
CA LEU A 314 -8.71 12.20 -22.67
C LEU A 314 -7.39 11.55 -23.08
N SER A 315 -6.89 11.89 -24.28
CA SER A 315 -5.55 11.50 -24.73
C SER A 315 -4.58 12.67 -24.56
N VAL A 316 -3.56 12.52 -23.72
CA VAL A 316 -2.38 13.40 -23.71
C VAL A 316 -1.40 12.86 -24.74
N VAL A 317 -1.22 13.57 -25.85
CA VAL A 317 -0.23 13.22 -26.89
C VAL A 317 1.02 14.08 -26.69
N LEU A 318 2.18 13.43 -26.51
CA LEU A 318 3.48 14.07 -26.68
C LEU A 318 4.01 13.71 -28.08
N TRP A 319 4.41 14.72 -28.84
CA TRP A 319 5.06 14.56 -30.14
C TRP A 319 6.58 14.63 -29.95
N ASP A 320 7.33 13.77 -30.65
CA ASP A 320 8.77 13.99 -30.85
C ASP A 320 9.02 14.89 -32.08
N GLN A 321 10.20 15.51 -32.13
CA GLN A 321 10.58 16.52 -33.15
C GLN A 321 11.06 15.95 -34.49
N MET A 322 10.92 14.66 -34.79
CA MET A 322 11.39 14.08 -36.05
C MET A 322 10.48 12.97 -36.60
N GLY A 323 9.15 13.14 -36.55
CA GLY A 323 8.22 12.49 -37.50
C GLY A 323 8.43 11.00 -37.80
N GLY A 324 8.86 10.19 -36.82
CA GLY A 324 9.20 8.78 -37.00
C GLY A 324 8.70 7.95 -35.81
N HIS A 325 7.84 6.98 -36.08
CA HIS A 325 7.33 6.03 -35.09
C HIS A 325 8.49 5.23 -34.49
N VAL A 326 8.68 5.34 -33.17
CA VAL A 326 9.46 4.41 -32.35
C VAL A 326 8.57 3.97 -31.19
N GLU A 327 8.19 2.70 -31.18
CA GLU A 327 7.57 2.06 -30.01
C GLU A 327 8.63 1.89 -28.93
N THR A 328 8.79 2.92 -28.09
CA THR A 328 9.40 2.77 -26.77
C THR A 328 8.32 3.02 -25.75
N GLY A 329 8.04 2.01 -24.92
CA GLY A 329 6.96 1.97 -23.93
C GLY A 329 6.93 3.23 -23.05
N SER A 330 6.14 4.20 -23.46
CA SER A 330 5.62 5.25 -22.61
C SER A 330 4.49 4.65 -21.79
N ALA A 331 4.61 4.64 -20.47
CA ALA A 331 3.49 4.39 -19.58
C ALA A 331 2.39 5.42 -19.87
N ILE A 332 1.42 5.01 -20.67
CA ILE A 332 0.15 5.69 -20.80
C ILE A 332 -0.52 5.50 -19.44
N PHE A 333 -0.44 6.50 -18.56
CA PHE A 333 -1.36 6.57 -17.42
C PHE A 333 -2.74 6.87 -17.97
N GLN A 334 -3.39 5.82 -18.43
CA GLN A 334 -4.80 5.82 -18.74
C GLN A 334 -5.52 5.79 -17.39
N LEU A 335 -5.83 6.97 -16.86
CA LEU A 335 -6.85 7.08 -15.84
C LEU A 335 -8.17 6.81 -16.53
N ASP A 336 -8.56 5.54 -16.62
CA ASP A 336 -9.95 5.13 -16.85
C ASP A 336 -10.76 5.50 -15.58
N ILE A 337 -10.80 6.80 -15.25
CA ILE A 337 -11.82 7.32 -14.35
C ILE A 337 -13.08 7.31 -15.20
N ASP A 338 -13.93 6.29 -14.99
CA ASP A 338 -15.28 6.29 -15.54
C ASP A 338 -15.96 7.61 -15.11
N GLU A 339 -16.07 8.57 -16.04
CA GLU A 339 -16.60 9.92 -15.81
C GLU A 339 -18.01 9.87 -15.20
N ASN A 340 -18.68 8.72 -15.26
CA ASN A 340 -20.03 8.49 -14.75
C ASN A 340 -20.11 7.94 -13.32
N LYS A 341 -19.01 7.64 -12.61
CA LYS A 341 -19.09 7.01 -11.27
C LYS A 341 -18.07 7.55 -10.27
N SER A 342 -18.41 8.64 -9.59
CA SER A 342 -17.82 8.93 -8.28
C SER A 342 -18.33 7.90 -7.27
N PHE A 343 -17.46 7.02 -6.76
CA PHE A 343 -17.85 6.06 -5.73
C PHE A 343 -18.34 6.81 -4.47
N THR A 344 -19.59 6.56 -4.09
CA THR A 344 -20.17 7.10 -2.85
C THR A 344 -20.24 5.97 -1.82
N PRO A 345 -19.46 6.05 -0.72
CA PRO A 345 -19.50 5.05 0.33
C PRO A 345 -20.91 4.82 0.90
N PRO A 346 -21.35 3.56 1.11
CA PRO A 346 -22.61 3.27 1.77
C PRO A 346 -22.59 3.65 3.27
N ASP A 347 -23.76 3.80 3.88
CA ASP A 347 -23.89 3.95 5.33
C ASP A 347 -23.50 2.64 6.04
N PHE A 348 -23.78 1.48 5.45
CA PHE A 348 -23.34 0.19 5.97
C PHE A 348 -23.15 -0.84 4.86
N GLY A 349 -21.98 -1.46 4.77
CA GLY A 349 -21.69 -2.47 3.77
C GLY A 349 -20.22 -2.85 3.73
N VAL A 350 -19.82 -3.61 2.73
CA VAL A 350 -18.43 -4.07 2.58
C VAL A 350 -18.01 -4.11 1.12
N THR A 351 -16.79 -3.64 0.84
CA THR A 351 -16.12 -3.76 -0.46
C THR A 351 -14.98 -4.73 -0.35
N ILE A 352 -14.87 -5.66 -1.31
CA ILE A 352 -13.84 -6.69 -1.33
C ILE A 352 -12.72 -6.20 -2.25
N LEU A 353 -11.51 -6.04 -1.69
CA LEU A 353 -10.32 -5.62 -2.44
C LEU A 353 -9.65 -6.82 -3.11
N GLY A 354 -9.58 -7.93 -2.39
CA GLY A 354 -9.18 -9.22 -2.93
C GLY A 354 -9.87 -10.36 -2.18
N CYS A 355 -9.92 -11.52 -2.83
CA CYS A 355 -10.76 -12.62 -2.39
C CYS A 355 -10.11 -13.99 -2.57
N SER A 356 -8.91 -14.06 -3.16
CA SER A 356 -8.20 -15.31 -3.41
C SER A 356 -7.14 -15.56 -2.33
N HIS A 357 -6.57 -16.76 -2.32
CA HIS A 357 -5.48 -17.15 -1.42
C HIS A 357 -4.11 -16.84 -2.04
N GLY A 358 -3.06 -16.75 -1.20
CA GLY A 358 -1.71 -16.42 -1.67
C GLY A 358 -1.11 -17.37 -2.73
N PHE A 359 -1.60 -18.61 -2.86
CA PHE A 359 -1.14 -19.58 -3.87
C PHE A 359 -1.81 -19.47 -5.26
N ASP A 360 -2.76 -18.56 -5.46
CA ASP A 360 -3.43 -18.40 -6.75
C ASP A 360 -2.69 -17.35 -7.60
N PRO A 361 -2.03 -17.74 -8.71
CA PRO A 361 -1.20 -16.81 -9.50
C PRO A 361 -2.01 -15.70 -10.18
N LYS A 362 -3.33 -15.88 -10.32
CA LYS A 362 -4.23 -14.93 -10.98
C LYS A 362 -5.15 -14.17 -10.01
N GLY A 363 -5.17 -14.54 -8.73
CA GLY A 363 -6.06 -13.94 -7.75
C GLY A 363 -5.34 -12.92 -6.87
N SER A 364 -6.01 -11.84 -6.48
CA SER A 364 -5.51 -10.92 -5.45
C SER A 364 -5.69 -11.53 -4.06
N THR A 365 -4.70 -11.32 -3.20
CA THR A 365 -4.75 -11.64 -1.76
C THR A 365 -5.93 -10.96 -1.07
N SER A 366 -6.46 -11.62 -0.04
CA SER A 366 -7.65 -11.17 0.68
C SER A 366 -7.49 -9.77 1.26
N GLY A 367 -8.60 -9.03 1.29
CA GLY A 367 -8.67 -7.77 2.00
C GLY A 367 -9.95 -7.01 1.73
N TYR A 368 -10.37 -6.19 2.71
CA TYR A 368 -11.74 -5.69 2.75
C TYR A 368 -11.79 -4.24 3.21
N ILE A 369 -12.83 -3.52 2.79
CA ILE A 369 -13.22 -2.22 3.36
C ILE A 369 -14.65 -2.35 3.90
N PHE A 370 -14.79 -2.36 5.21
CA PHE A 370 -16.08 -2.27 5.88
C PHE A 370 -16.48 -0.80 5.97
N TRP A 371 -17.64 -0.48 5.41
CA TRP A 371 -18.20 0.87 5.42
C TRP A 371 -19.14 1.04 6.60
N VAL A 372 -18.90 2.07 7.42
CA VAL A 372 -19.74 2.46 8.55
C VAL A 372 -19.96 3.97 8.50
N ASN A 373 -21.20 4.38 8.31
CA ASN A 373 -21.62 5.76 8.17
C ASN A 373 -20.75 6.54 7.15
N GLY A 374 -20.36 5.89 6.05
CA GLY A 374 -19.54 6.44 4.97
C GLY A 374 -18.03 6.46 5.24
N ARG A 375 -17.57 5.88 6.35
CA ARG A 375 -16.14 5.73 6.67
C ARG A 375 -15.71 4.30 6.40
N GLY A 376 -14.54 4.14 5.82
CA GLY A 376 -13.93 2.84 5.58
C GLY A 376 -13.09 2.40 6.77
N ILE A 377 -13.29 1.14 7.16
CA ILE A 377 -12.43 0.39 8.07
C ILE A 377 -11.83 -0.72 7.22
N MET A 378 -10.53 -0.64 6.94
CA MET A 378 -9.86 -1.73 6.24
C MET A 378 -9.73 -2.93 7.16
N VAL A 379 -9.95 -4.13 6.65
CA VAL A 379 -9.68 -5.38 7.36
C VAL A 379 -8.69 -6.14 6.51
N ASP A 380 -7.56 -6.49 7.11
CA ASP A 380 -6.45 -7.21 6.48
C ASP A 380 -6.02 -6.60 5.13
N PRO A 381 -5.38 -5.41 5.14
CA PRO A 381 -4.95 -4.74 3.90
C PRO A 381 -4.00 -5.62 3.07
N PRO A 382 -4.31 -5.90 1.79
CA PRO A 382 -3.41 -6.67 0.94
C PRO A 382 -2.18 -5.83 0.57
N PRO A 383 -1.07 -6.46 0.12
CA PRO A 383 0.06 -5.72 -0.46
C PRO A 383 -0.42 -4.67 -1.46
N PHE A 384 0.24 -3.50 -1.46
CA PHE A 384 -0.12 -2.40 -2.38
C PHE A 384 -1.55 -1.85 -2.23
N ALA A 385 -2.24 -2.07 -1.10
CA ALA A 385 -3.63 -1.64 -0.91
C ALA A 385 -3.92 -0.16 -1.23
N SER A 386 -3.06 0.77 -0.80
CA SER A 386 -3.22 2.20 -1.09
C SER A 386 -3.18 2.49 -2.60
N TYR A 387 -2.34 1.75 -3.35
CA TYR A 387 -2.31 1.82 -4.82
C TYR A 387 -3.60 1.28 -5.44
N HIS A 388 -4.09 0.12 -4.97
CA HIS A 388 -5.35 -0.46 -5.45
C HIS A 388 -6.56 0.45 -5.18
N MET A 389 -6.63 1.08 -4.01
CA MET A 389 -7.66 2.06 -3.70
C MET A 389 -7.63 3.27 -4.64
N LYS A 390 -6.44 3.79 -4.96
CA LYS A 390 -6.26 4.90 -5.90
C LYS A 390 -6.79 4.53 -7.29
N GLN A 391 -6.48 3.33 -7.78
CA GLN A 391 -7.00 2.81 -9.05
C GLN A 391 -8.53 2.65 -9.04
N MET A 392 -9.11 2.30 -7.89
CA MET A 392 -10.56 2.21 -7.71
C MET A 392 -11.24 3.57 -7.45
N GLY A 393 -10.48 4.67 -7.41
CA GLY A 393 -11.02 6.00 -7.10
C GLY A 393 -11.55 6.15 -5.68
N ILE A 394 -11.03 5.38 -4.71
CA ILE A 394 -11.34 5.50 -3.28
C ILE A 394 -10.31 6.44 -2.63
N PRO A 395 -10.70 7.66 -2.19
CA PRO A 395 -9.79 8.55 -1.49
C PRO A 395 -9.26 7.93 -0.19
N SER A 396 -7.95 8.04 0.02
CA SER A 396 -7.30 7.48 1.22
C SER A 396 -7.85 8.06 2.53
N ILE A 397 -8.30 9.32 2.51
CA ILE A 397 -8.87 10.02 3.66
C ILE A 397 -10.18 9.39 4.18
N LEU A 398 -10.87 8.61 3.35
CA LEU A 398 -12.08 7.89 3.78
C LEU A 398 -11.75 6.68 4.66
N ILE A 399 -10.51 6.21 4.66
CA ILE A 399 -10.08 5.06 5.47
C ILE A 399 -9.48 5.58 6.77
N CYS A 400 -10.23 5.45 7.84
CA CYS A 400 -9.88 6.01 9.15
C CYS A 400 -9.28 4.96 10.11
N ALA A 401 -9.53 3.68 9.85
CA ALA A 401 -9.06 2.59 10.70
C ALA A 401 -8.67 1.34 9.89
N VAL A 402 -7.81 0.52 10.48
CA VAL A 402 -7.43 -0.81 10.02
C VAL A 402 -7.68 -1.81 11.15
N ILE A 403 -8.39 -2.89 10.88
CA ILE A 403 -8.46 -4.07 11.73
C ILE A 403 -7.45 -5.09 11.20
N ILE A 404 -6.57 -5.56 12.06
CA ILE A 404 -5.64 -6.64 11.75
C ILE A 404 -6.19 -7.90 12.42
N SER A 405 -6.59 -8.87 11.61
CA SER A 405 -7.17 -10.11 12.11
C SER A 405 -6.08 -11.06 12.64
N HIS A 406 -4.95 -11.16 11.95
CA HIS A 406 -3.76 -11.93 12.35
C HIS A 406 -2.53 -11.50 11.53
N CYS A 407 -1.36 -12.11 11.79
CA CYS A 407 -0.05 -11.65 11.29
C CYS A 407 0.55 -12.51 10.16
N HIS A 408 -0.24 -13.03 9.22
CA HIS A 408 0.30 -13.59 7.98
C HIS A 408 0.55 -12.51 6.93
N ALA A 409 1.51 -12.72 6.03
CA ALA A 409 1.86 -11.74 4.98
C ALA A 409 0.68 -11.39 4.05
N ASP A 410 -0.21 -12.32 3.74
CA ASP A 410 -1.39 -12.09 2.91
C ASP A 410 -2.51 -11.30 3.62
N HIS A 411 -2.41 -11.10 4.93
CA HIS A 411 -3.37 -10.32 5.71
C HIS A 411 -2.78 -9.00 6.23
N ASP A 412 -1.48 -8.94 6.54
CA ASP A 412 -0.90 -7.77 7.20
C ASP A 412 0.04 -6.93 6.32
N ALA A 413 0.49 -7.43 5.16
CA ALA A 413 1.54 -6.79 4.35
C ALA A 413 1.17 -5.39 3.83
N GLY A 414 -0.11 -5.10 3.62
CA GLY A 414 -0.58 -3.78 3.22
C GLY A 414 -0.74 -2.79 4.38
N THR A 415 -0.65 -3.24 5.63
CA THR A 415 -1.00 -2.41 6.80
C THR A 415 -0.06 -1.22 6.90
N PHE A 416 1.25 -1.44 6.79
CA PHE A 416 2.22 -0.34 6.82
C PHE A 416 2.09 0.59 5.62
N HIS A 417 1.75 0.06 4.45
CA HIS A 417 1.46 0.90 3.29
C HIS A 417 0.29 1.85 3.56
N LYS A 418 -0.74 1.41 4.29
CA LYS A 418 -1.83 2.31 4.73
C LYS A 418 -1.39 3.25 5.87
N ILE A 419 -0.61 2.79 6.84
CA ILE A 419 -0.11 3.61 7.96
C ILE A 419 0.74 4.78 7.46
N LEU A 420 1.53 4.58 6.41
CA LEU A 420 2.47 5.56 5.87
C LEU A 420 1.88 6.45 4.75
N ASP A 421 0.67 6.17 4.25
CA ASP A 421 0.11 6.82 3.05
C ASP A 421 -0.20 8.32 3.25
N ASP A 422 -0.92 8.67 4.32
CA ASP A 422 -1.37 10.05 4.58
C ASP A 422 -1.29 10.38 6.08
N THR A 423 -2.43 10.54 6.76
CA THR A 423 -2.50 10.79 8.21
C THR A 423 -2.51 9.50 9.02
N ARG A 424 -2.16 9.59 10.31
CA ARG A 424 -2.29 8.46 11.25
C ARG A 424 -3.67 7.80 11.19
N VAL A 425 -3.67 6.47 11.18
CA VAL A 425 -4.87 5.65 11.26
C VAL A 425 -5.00 4.96 12.62
N GLU A 426 -6.23 4.61 12.99
CA GLU A 426 -6.48 3.68 14.09
C GLU A 426 -6.12 2.25 13.66
N ILE A 427 -5.32 1.55 14.47
CA ILE A 427 -5.13 0.10 14.33
C ILE A 427 -5.89 -0.59 15.44
N ILE A 428 -6.83 -1.45 15.04
CA ILE A 428 -7.77 -2.14 15.92
C ILE A 428 -7.47 -3.63 15.88
N THR A 429 -6.97 -4.15 16.99
CA THR A 429 -6.77 -5.59 17.19
C THR A 429 -6.54 -5.84 18.67
N THR A 430 -6.34 -7.09 19.08
CA THR A 430 -6.01 -7.42 20.47
C THR A 430 -4.56 -7.05 20.80
N ARG A 431 -4.19 -7.01 22.08
CA ARG A 431 -2.80 -6.75 22.49
C ARG A 431 -1.90 -7.89 22.07
N THR A 432 -2.39 -9.13 22.15
CA THR A 432 -1.66 -10.32 21.72
C THR A 432 -1.25 -10.21 20.25
N ILE A 433 -2.18 -9.90 19.34
CA ILE A 433 -1.91 -9.76 17.90
C ILE A 433 -1.06 -8.51 17.62
N MET A 434 -1.37 -7.38 18.27
CA MET A 434 -0.58 -6.15 18.11
C MET A 434 0.90 -6.34 18.47
N ASN A 435 1.18 -7.08 19.54
CA ASN A 435 2.56 -7.35 19.95
C ASN A 435 3.30 -8.25 18.94
N SER A 436 2.62 -9.24 18.34
CA SER A 436 3.17 -10.05 17.25
C SER A 436 3.47 -9.21 16.01
N PHE A 437 2.52 -8.36 15.60
CA PHE A 437 2.69 -7.42 14.49
C PHE A 437 3.92 -6.53 14.71
N LEU A 438 4.06 -5.92 15.88
CA LEU A 438 5.20 -5.06 16.21
C LEU A 438 6.54 -5.81 16.19
N ARG A 439 6.63 -7.04 16.72
CA ARG A 439 7.85 -7.86 16.67
C ARG A 439 8.23 -8.26 15.24
N LYS A 440 7.24 -8.69 14.45
CA LYS A 440 7.41 -9.01 13.02
C LYS A 440 8.01 -7.82 12.26
N TYR A 441 7.35 -6.67 12.31
CA TYR A 441 7.79 -5.50 11.54
C TYR A 441 9.02 -4.83 12.10
N SER A 442 9.30 -4.94 13.41
CA SER A 442 10.56 -4.49 13.99
C SER A 442 11.74 -5.29 13.43
N ALA A 443 11.61 -6.62 13.36
CA ALA A 443 12.63 -7.50 12.76
C ALA A 443 12.83 -7.21 11.25
N MET A 444 11.74 -6.99 10.51
CA MET A 444 11.80 -6.73 9.07
C MET A 444 12.38 -5.37 8.72
N SER A 445 12.00 -4.32 9.45
CA SER A 445 12.38 -2.94 9.15
C SER A 445 13.63 -2.44 9.85
N ASN A 446 14.11 -3.18 10.86
CA ASN A 446 15.15 -2.75 11.79
C ASN A 446 14.79 -1.44 12.54
N ILE A 447 13.49 -1.22 12.77
CA ILE A 447 12.95 -0.11 13.56
C ILE A 447 12.51 -0.68 14.91
N ASP A 448 12.82 0.00 16.02
CA ASP A 448 12.39 -0.46 17.34
C ASP A 448 10.87 -0.36 17.52
N VAL A 449 10.35 -1.17 18.44
CA VAL A 449 8.91 -1.30 18.68
C VAL A 449 8.25 0.03 19.12
N ASP A 450 8.95 0.87 19.89
CA ASP A 450 8.40 2.13 20.38
C ASP A 450 8.27 3.14 19.24
N SER A 451 9.26 3.19 18.35
CA SER A 451 9.22 3.99 17.12
C SER A 451 8.07 3.54 16.21
N LEU A 452 7.89 2.24 16.00
CA LEU A 452 6.76 1.72 15.20
C LEU A 452 5.40 2.07 15.81
N ARG A 453 5.26 1.96 17.14
CA ARG A 453 4.01 2.27 17.86
C ARG A 453 3.61 3.75 17.75
N ARG A 454 4.54 4.67 17.46
CA ARG A 454 4.25 6.10 17.26
C ARG A 454 3.59 6.41 15.90
N LEU A 455 3.67 5.49 14.95
CA LEU A 455 3.19 5.70 13.58
C LEU A 455 1.67 5.61 13.47
N PHE A 456 0.98 5.05 14.47
CA PHE A 456 -0.46 4.85 14.42
C PHE A 456 -1.12 4.99 15.80
N ILE A 457 -2.46 5.02 15.83
CA ILE A 457 -3.24 5.05 17.06
C ILE A 457 -3.67 3.63 17.38
N PHE A 458 -3.13 3.02 18.42
CA PHE A 458 -3.56 1.68 18.83
C PHE A 458 -4.86 1.73 19.63
N ARG A 459 -5.88 1.02 19.14
CA ARG A 459 -7.16 0.85 19.82
C ARG A 459 -7.39 -0.63 20.13
N PRO A 460 -7.25 -1.07 21.39
CA PRO A 460 -7.37 -2.49 21.73
C PRO A 460 -8.81 -3.00 21.57
N ALA A 461 -8.97 -4.10 20.85
CA ALA A 461 -10.20 -4.89 20.83
C ALA A 461 -10.30 -5.71 22.12
N ILE A 462 -11.43 -5.62 22.81
CA ILE A 462 -11.69 -6.35 24.06
C ILE A 462 -12.83 -7.35 23.85
N ILE A 463 -12.53 -8.63 23.98
CA ILE A 463 -13.48 -9.73 23.79
C ILE A 463 -14.46 -9.77 24.96
N GLY A 464 -15.73 -9.98 24.64
CA GLY A 464 -16.82 -10.04 25.63
C GLY A 464 -17.55 -8.73 25.86
N ILE A 465 -17.13 -7.63 25.23
CA ILE A 465 -17.86 -6.36 25.21
C ILE A 465 -17.88 -5.75 23.80
N PRO A 466 -18.97 -5.10 23.39
CA PRO A 466 -19.03 -4.43 22.09
C PRO A 466 -18.15 -3.18 22.06
N LEU A 467 -17.33 -3.03 21.02
CA LEU A 467 -16.58 -1.82 20.72
C LEU A 467 -17.38 -0.96 19.72
N ASN A 468 -17.71 0.28 20.09
CA ASN A 468 -18.38 1.21 19.16
C ASN A 468 -17.35 1.87 18.24
N ILE A 469 -17.39 1.57 16.95
CA ILE A 469 -16.54 2.19 15.92
C ILE A 469 -17.46 2.92 14.95
N TYR A 470 -17.35 4.26 14.93
CA TYR A 470 -18.13 5.16 14.07
C TYR A 470 -19.66 4.96 14.13
N GLY A 471 -20.20 4.51 15.27
CA GLY A 471 -21.62 4.26 15.49
C GLY A 471 -22.05 2.81 15.32
N ALA A 472 -21.21 1.94 14.74
CA ALA A 472 -21.47 0.51 14.67
C ALA A 472 -20.83 -0.23 15.86
N TYR A 473 -21.49 -1.27 16.35
CA TYR A 473 -21.02 -2.07 17.48
C TYR A 473 -20.35 -3.35 16.98
N PHE A 474 -19.05 -3.45 17.21
CA PHE A 474 -18.24 -4.62 16.87
C PHE A 474 -18.06 -5.52 18.08
N ASN A 475 -18.39 -6.80 17.95
CA ASN A 475 -18.13 -7.82 18.96
C ASN A 475 -17.05 -8.76 18.41
N PHE A 476 -15.84 -8.61 18.96
CA PHE A 476 -14.69 -9.40 18.55
C PHE A 476 -14.62 -10.74 19.28
N PHE A 477 -14.04 -11.74 18.63
CA PHE A 477 -13.78 -13.07 19.19
C PHE A 477 -12.51 -13.67 18.59
N TYR A 478 -11.83 -14.55 19.35
CA TYR A 478 -10.74 -15.35 18.81
C TYR A 478 -11.28 -16.55 18.03
N ALA A 479 -10.93 -16.64 16.75
CA ALA A 479 -11.08 -17.83 15.93
C ALA A 479 -10.05 -18.91 16.34
N MET A 480 -10.29 -20.17 15.96
CA MET A 480 -9.29 -21.23 16.08
C MET A 480 -8.46 -21.28 14.78
N HIS A 481 -7.16 -21.05 14.89
CA HIS A 481 -6.22 -21.00 13.77
C HIS A 481 -4.78 -21.29 14.26
N THR A 482 -3.82 -21.40 13.34
CA THR A 482 -2.40 -21.68 13.66
C THR A 482 -1.78 -20.60 14.56
N ILE A 483 -2.17 -19.35 14.36
CA ILE A 483 -1.78 -18.20 15.18
C ILE A 483 -3.03 -17.46 15.71
N PRO A 484 -2.90 -16.59 16.73
CA PRO A 484 -4.03 -15.81 17.21
C PRO A 484 -4.74 -15.07 16.07
N SER A 485 -6.02 -15.37 15.87
CA SER A 485 -6.84 -14.89 14.76
C SER A 485 -8.15 -14.29 15.26
N LEU A 486 -8.48 -13.09 14.78
CA LEU A 486 -9.55 -12.24 15.32
C LEU A 486 -10.70 -12.08 14.32
N GLY A 487 -11.82 -12.74 14.61
CA GLY A 487 -13.09 -12.52 13.92
C GLY A 487 -13.96 -11.49 14.64
N PHE A 488 -15.03 -11.05 13.99
CA PHE A 488 -16.02 -10.16 14.61
C PHE A 488 -17.42 -10.27 14.00
N SER A 489 -18.42 -9.90 14.80
CA SER A 489 -19.72 -9.46 14.28
C SER A 489 -19.83 -7.96 14.43
N VAL A 490 -20.48 -7.29 13.48
CA VAL A 490 -20.72 -5.85 13.51
C VAL A 490 -22.20 -5.57 13.29
N LYS A 491 -22.78 -4.67 14.08
CA LYS A 491 -24.17 -4.25 13.96
C LYS A 491 -24.28 -2.73 13.84
N LEU A 492 -25.07 -2.27 12.88
CA LEU A 492 -25.50 -0.88 12.74
C LEU A 492 -27.02 -0.86 12.52
N GLU A 493 -27.74 -0.14 13.37
CA GLU A 493 -29.20 -0.10 13.38
C GLU A 493 -29.82 -1.53 13.44
N ASN A 494 -30.62 -1.90 12.45
CA ASN A 494 -31.25 -3.22 12.32
C ASN A 494 -30.46 -4.17 11.40
N LYS A 495 -29.28 -3.78 10.92
CA LYS A 495 -28.43 -4.57 10.03
C LYS A 495 -27.16 -5.06 10.71
N SER A 496 -26.66 -6.19 10.23
CA SER A 496 -25.50 -6.85 10.83
C SER A 496 -24.65 -7.63 9.82
N MET A 497 -23.35 -7.73 10.09
CA MET A 497 -22.41 -8.55 9.33
C MET A 497 -21.59 -9.42 10.27
N TYR A 498 -21.20 -10.61 9.80
CA TYR A 498 -20.26 -11.51 10.47
C TYR A 498 -19.02 -11.70 9.61
N PHE A 499 -17.84 -11.55 10.21
CA PHE A 499 -16.54 -11.86 9.61
C PHE A 499 -15.85 -12.91 10.46
N SER A 500 -15.62 -14.10 9.88
CA SER A 500 -15.06 -15.22 10.63
C SER A 500 -13.58 -15.02 11.00
N SER A 501 -12.85 -14.24 10.19
CA SER A 501 -11.39 -14.36 10.04
C SER A 501 -10.97 -15.80 9.65
N ASP A 502 -9.68 -16.00 9.41
CA ASP A 502 -9.11 -17.32 9.16
C ASP A 502 -9.42 -18.24 10.33
N THR A 503 -10.17 -19.30 10.03
CA THR A 503 -10.69 -20.18 11.07
C THR A 503 -10.85 -21.62 10.61
N PHE A 504 -10.52 -22.53 11.52
CA PHE A 504 -10.98 -23.90 11.52
C PHE A 504 -12.35 -24.01 12.21
N PHE A 505 -13.41 -24.16 11.42
CA PHE A 505 -14.76 -24.42 11.91
C PHE A 505 -15.24 -25.82 11.47
N ASP A 506 -15.23 -26.76 12.42
CA ASP A 506 -15.84 -28.08 12.26
C ASP A 506 -16.37 -28.55 13.63
N PRO A 507 -17.68 -28.41 13.88
CA PRO A 507 -18.26 -28.75 15.19
C PRO A 507 -17.99 -30.18 15.67
N ASP A 508 -17.91 -31.14 14.74
CA ASP A 508 -17.68 -32.55 15.06
C ASP A 508 -16.21 -32.75 15.47
N GLN A 509 -15.28 -32.20 14.69
CA GLN A 509 -13.85 -32.29 15.00
C GLN A 509 -13.48 -31.47 16.26
N LEU A 510 -14.11 -30.31 16.47
CA LEU A 510 -13.93 -29.51 17.68
C LEU A 510 -14.38 -30.27 18.93
N LEU A 511 -15.39 -31.14 18.84
CA LEU A 511 -15.82 -32.00 19.94
C LEU A 511 -14.74 -33.04 20.28
N VAL A 512 -14.07 -33.59 19.26
CA VAL A 512 -12.92 -34.50 19.45
C VAL A 512 -11.79 -33.77 20.20
N TYR A 513 -11.42 -32.56 19.78
CA TYR A 513 -10.36 -31.78 20.45
C TYR A 513 -10.72 -31.42 21.90
N LYS A 514 -11.99 -31.13 22.18
CA LYS A 514 -12.47 -30.98 23.55
C LYS A 514 -12.29 -32.26 24.36
N ASN A 515 -12.69 -33.41 23.82
CA ASN A 515 -12.56 -34.70 24.52
C ASN A 515 -11.09 -35.09 24.77
N GLN A 516 -10.17 -34.62 23.91
CA GLN A 516 -8.72 -34.76 24.08
C GLN A 516 -8.11 -33.76 25.08
N GLY A 517 -8.89 -32.82 25.62
CA GLY A 517 -8.40 -31.80 26.56
C GLY A 517 -7.61 -30.66 25.90
N ILE A 518 -7.68 -30.54 24.57
CA ILE A 518 -7.13 -29.41 23.79
C ILE A 518 -8.01 -28.18 23.99
N LEU A 519 -9.33 -28.36 23.93
CA LEU A 519 -10.31 -27.31 24.18
C LEU A 519 -10.99 -27.50 25.52
N SER A 520 -11.26 -26.40 26.23
CA SER A 520 -12.19 -26.42 27.36
C SER A 520 -13.64 -26.55 26.87
N GLN A 521 -14.57 -26.89 27.78
CA GLN A 521 -16.01 -26.87 27.49
C GLN A 521 -16.49 -25.52 26.92
N LYS A 522 -16.10 -24.40 27.55
CA LYS A 522 -16.57 -23.06 27.16
C LYS A 522 -15.94 -22.58 25.86
N ARG A 523 -14.68 -22.94 25.61
CA ARG A 523 -13.99 -22.63 24.34
C ARG A 523 -14.61 -23.41 23.19
N TYR A 524 -14.89 -24.70 23.38
CA TYR A 524 -15.63 -25.53 22.43
C TYR A 524 -16.99 -24.92 22.09
N GLU A 525 -17.79 -24.56 23.11
CA GLU A 525 -19.11 -23.96 22.90
C GLU A 525 -19.04 -22.70 22.02
N HIS A 526 -18.04 -21.85 22.26
CA HIS A 526 -17.85 -20.61 21.52
C HIS A 526 -17.47 -20.85 20.04
N LEU A 527 -16.67 -21.88 19.76
CA LEU A 527 -16.21 -22.19 18.39
C LEU A 527 -17.22 -23.01 17.59
N ALA A 528 -17.91 -23.97 18.23
CA ALA A 528 -18.76 -24.94 17.54
C ALA A 528 -20.21 -24.45 17.33
N PHE A 529 -20.74 -23.61 18.23
CA PHE A 529 -22.14 -23.17 18.19
C PHE A 529 -22.32 -21.76 17.63
N VAL A 530 -21.70 -21.49 16.47
CA VAL A 530 -21.90 -20.24 15.73
C VAL A 530 -23.27 -20.28 15.05
N GLU A 531 -24.22 -19.46 15.54
CA GLU A 531 -25.59 -19.41 15.00
C GLU A 531 -25.67 -18.77 13.60
N PHE A 532 -24.64 -17.99 13.22
CA PHE A 532 -24.61 -17.19 12.01
C PHE A 532 -25.92 -16.43 11.80
N LYS A 533 -26.28 -15.47 12.64
CA LYS A 533 -27.60 -14.79 12.59
C LYS A 533 -27.61 -13.49 11.77
N GLU A 534 -26.44 -13.05 11.33
CA GLU A 534 -26.18 -11.73 10.75
C GLU A 534 -26.65 -11.60 9.29
N ASP A 535 -27.13 -10.44 8.85
CA ASP A 535 -27.68 -10.25 7.49
C ASP A 535 -26.71 -10.64 6.36
N LEU A 536 -25.40 -10.50 6.59
CA LEU A 536 -24.32 -10.88 5.68
C LEU A 536 -23.22 -11.63 6.45
N ILE A 537 -22.74 -12.74 5.91
CA ILE A 537 -21.66 -13.54 6.50
C ILE A 537 -20.52 -13.61 5.49
N LEU A 538 -19.34 -13.14 5.90
CA LEU A 538 -18.08 -13.36 5.22
C LEU A 538 -17.32 -14.44 5.98
N HIS A 539 -17.11 -15.58 5.35
CA HIS A 539 -16.40 -16.71 5.94
C HIS A 539 -15.11 -16.99 5.17
N GLU A 540 -13.98 -16.86 5.85
CA GLU A 540 -12.64 -17.14 5.31
C GLU A 540 -12.46 -18.65 5.21
N ALA A 541 -12.53 -19.18 3.99
CA ALA A 541 -12.48 -20.61 3.74
C ALA A 541 -11.05 -21.13 3.50
N GLY A 542 -10.13 -20.26 3.08
CA GLY A 542 -8.71 -20.57 2.88
C GLY A 542 -8.46 -21.90 2.17
N VAL A 543 -7.39 -22.58 2.58
CA VAL A 543 -7.05 -23.94 2.14
C VAL A 543 -7.06 -24.92 3.33
N PRO A 544 -7.97 -25.91 3.40
CA PRO A 544 -7.98 -26.92 4.46
C PRO A 544 -6.65 -27.68 4.58
N PRO A 545 -6.27 -28.16 5.79
CA PRO A 545 -7.12 -28.33 6.98
C PRO A 545 -6.97 -27.24 8.05
N ILE A 546 -6.13 -26.24 7.83
CA ILE A 546 -5.99 -25.10 8.77
C ILE A 546 -7.16 -24.11 8.70
N HIS A 547 -7.93 -24.16 7.60
CA HIS A 547 -9.19 -23.44 7.44
C HIS A 547 -10.36 -24.40 7.27
N THR A 548 -11.56 -23.84 7.38
CA THR A 548 -12.83 -24.55 7.29
C THR A 548 -13.02 -25.26 5.95
N ALA A 549 -13.26 -26.56 5.96
CA ALA A 549 -13.57 -27.30 4.75
C ALA A 549 -14.92 -26.88 4.15
N GLN A 550 -14.98 -26.68 2.83
CA GLN A 550 -16.22 -26.31 2.14
C GLN A 550 -17.34 -27.36 2.35
N SER A 551 -17.01 -28.64 2.54
CA SER A 551 -17.99 -29.68 2.87
C SER A 551 -18.72 -29.42 4.19
N VAL A 552 -18.04 -28.85 5.19
CA VAL A 552 -18.66 -28.47 6.48
C VAL A 552 -19.65 -27.32 6.26
N LEU A 553 -19.25 -26.30 5.49
CA LEU A 553 -20.13 -25.18 5.14
C LEU A 553 -21.30 -25.62 4.26
N GLY A 554 -21.12 -26.62 3.40
CA GLY A 554 -22.15 -27.20 2.55
C GLY A 554 -23.31 -27.83 3.32
N LYS A 555 -23.04 -28.36 4.54
CA LYS A 555 -24.03 -28.91 5.46
C LYS A 555 -24.90 -27.84 6.13
N LEU A 556 -24.53 -26.56 6.05
CA LEU A 556 -25.30 -25.48 6.66
C LEU A 556 -26.68 -25.35 5.99
N PRO A 557 -27.73 -24.97 6.75
CA PRO A 557 -29.04 -24.62 6.22
C PRO A 557 -29.00 -23.60 5.07
N ASN A 558 -29.89 -23.78 4.08
CA ASN A 558 -29.93 -22.91 2.89
C ASN A 558 -30.16 -21.42 3.22
N ASN A 559 -30.92 -21.10 4.27
CA ASN A 559 -31.12 -19.71 4.71
C ASN A 559 -29.82 -19.05 5.23
N ILE A 560 -28.85 -19.83 5.72
CA ILE A 560 -27.52 -19.34 6.09
C ILE A 560 -26.67 -19.24 4.82
N LYS A 561 -26.60 -20.31 4.01
CA LYS A 561 -25.81 -20.33 2.76
C LYS A 561 -26.18 -19.21 1.79
N ASN A 562 -27.45 -18.82 1.74
CA ASN A 562 -27.93 -17.72 0.89
C ASN A 562 -27.34 -16.35 1.25
N ARG A 563 -26.88 -16.14 2.49
CA ARG A 563 -26.24 -14.90 2.95
C ARG A 563 -24.78 -15.07 3.33
N LEU A 564 -24.23 -16.27 3.12
CA LEU A 564 -22.84 -16.62 3.32
C LEU A 564 -22.06 -16.48 2.02
N TYR A 565 -20.97 -15.74 2.10
CA TYR A 565 -20.00 -15.57 1.04
C TYR A 565 -18.65 -16.06 1.53
N LEU A 566 -18.08 -16.99 0.78
CA LEU A 566 -16.70 -17.39 0.97
C LEU A 566 -15.81 -16.24 0.52
N VAL A 567 -14.81 -15.97 1.35
CA VAL A 567 -13.67 -15.11 1.04
C VAL A 567 -12.39 -15.91 1.26
N HIS A 568 -11.26 -15.38 0.79
CA HIS A 568 -9.97 -16.07 0.88
C HIS A 568 -9.98 -17.47 0.24
N THR A 569 -10.55 -17.59 -0.95
CA THR A 569 -10.55 -18.84 -1.71
C THR A 569 -10.55 -18.50 -3.20
N ALA A 570 -9.87 -19.26 -4.05
CA ALA A 570 -9.89 -18.95 -5.47
C ALA A 570 -11.23 -19.37 -6.09
N GLN A 571 -11.74 -18.60 -7.05
CA GLN A 571 -13.00 -18.90 -7.76
C GLN A 571 -13.00 -20.29 -8.41
N LYS A 572 -11.82 -20.75 -8.87
CA LYS A 572 -11.61 -22.08 -9.47
C LYS A 572 -11.74 -23.25 -8.49
N ASP A 573 -11.57 -22.98 -7.19
CA ASP A 573 -11.59 -23.98 -6.12
C ASP A 573 -12.96 -24.06 -5.42
N LEU A 574 -13.94 -23.26 -5.86
CA LEU A 574 -15.30 -23.27 -5.34
C LEU A 574 -16.07 -24.53 -5.77
N LYS A 575 -16.54 -25.31 -4.79
CA LYS A 575 -17.44 -26.46 -4.97
C LYS A 575 -18.88 -26.00 -5.12
N LYS A 576 -19.28 -25.66 -6.36
CA LYS A 576 -20.59 -25.07 -6.69
C LYS A 576 -21.76 -25.98 -6.30
N GLU A 577 -21.57 -27.28 -6.34
CA GLU A 577 -22.54 -28.32 -5.96
C GLU A 577 -23.00 -28.22 -4.51
N LEU A 578 -22.23 -27.55 -3.64
CA LEU A 578 -22.56 -27.37 -2.22
C LEU A 578 -23.50 -26.17 -1.96
N GLY A 579 -23.83 -25.40 -2.99
CA GLY A 579 -24.66 -24.19 -2.87
C GLY A 579 -23.94 -23.01 -2.20
N LEU A 580 -22.61 -23.02 -2.22
CA LEU A 580 -21.76 -21.95 -1.68
C LEU A 580 -21.48 -20.89 -2.75
N LYS A 581 -21.21 -19.67 -2.30
CA LYS A 581 -20.93 -18.51 -3.15
C LYS A 581 -19.63 -17.87 -2.71
N ILE A 582 -18.92 -17.26 -3.65
CA ILE A 582 -17.72 -16.47 -3.37
C ILE A 582 -18.05 -14.99 -3.56
N ALA A 583 -17.42 -14.13 -2.76
CA ALA A 583 -17.55 -12.69 -2.93
C ALA A 583 -16.80 -12.22 -4.21
N LYS A 584 -17.30 -11.17 -4.85
CA LYS A 584 -16.65 -10.54 -6.00
C LYS A 584 -15.86 -9.31 -5.54
N THR A 585 -14.71 -9.07 -6.16
CA THR A 585 -13.83 -7.92 -5.88
C THR A 585 -14.30 -6.67 -6.61
N GLY A 586 -13.85 -5.49 -6.18
CA GLY A 586 -14.11 -4.21 -6.85
C GLY A 586 -15.28 -3.41 -6.27
N ILE A 587 -15.25 -2.09 -6.47
CA ILE A 587 -16.25 -1.13 -5.96
C ILE A 587 -17.63 -1.31 -6.60
N GLU A 588 -17.68 -1.84 -7.82
CA GLU A 588 -18.91 -2.17 -8.52
C GLU A 588 -19.65 -3.36 -7.90
N ASN A 589 -18.95 -4.15 -7.06
CA ASN A 589 -19.48 -5.32 -6.34
C ASN A 589 -19.64 -5.07 -4.83
N THR A 590 -19.59 -3.80 -4.37
CA THR A 590 -19.82 -3.46 -2.96
C THR A 590 -21.15 -4.03 -2.47
N MET A 591 -21.10 -4.82 -1.41
CA MET A 591 -22.27 -5.39 -0.76
C MET A 591 -22.87 -4.37 0.20
N ILE A 592 -23.93 -3.69 -0.24
CA ILE A 592 -24.61 -2.60 0.49
C ILE A 592 -25.74 -3.17 1.33
N LEU A 593 -25.69 -2.94 2.65
CA LEU A 593 -26.78 -3.26 3.58
C LEU A 593 -27.64 -2.04 3.93
N ILE A 594 -27.01 -0.86 4.03
CA ILE A 594 -27.68 0.43 4.20
C ILE A 594 -27.06 1.42 3.20
N PRO A 595 -27.85 1.95 2.24
CA PRO A 595 -27.36 2.88 1.22
C PRO A 595 -26.95 4.23 1.84
N SER A 596 -26.28 5.08 1.05
CA SER A 596 -25.89 6.41 1.52
C SER A 596 -27.09 7.34 1.70
N ASN A 597 -26.98 8.28 2.65
CA ASN A 597 -27.94 9.38 2.90
C ASN A 597 -29.32 8.97 3.42
N THR A 598 -29.44 7.82 4.07
CA THR A 598 -30.70 7.41 4.71
C THR A 598 -31.08 8.25 5.94
N ASN A 599 -30.13 8.92 6.59
CA ASN A 599 -30.37 9.65 7.84
C ASN A 599 -29.75 11.07 7.83
N LYS A 600 -30.60 12.10 7.91
CA LYS A 600 -30.17 13.51 7.94
C LYS A 600 -29.24 13.86 9.11
N HIS A 601 -29.35 13.16 10.25
CA HIS A 601 -28.44 13.38 11.39
C HIS A 601 -27.01 12.87 11.11
N LEU A 602 -26.87 11.80 10.30
CA LEU A 602 -25.56 11.28 9.90
C LEU A 602 -24.84 12.25 8.96
N THR A 603 -25.57 13.07 8.20
CA THR A 603 -24.98 14.10 7.33
C THR A 603 -24.17 15.12 8.15
N THR A 604 -24.65 15.56 9.31
CA THR A 604 -23.92 16.50 10.17
C THR A 604 -22.64 15.87 10.74
N ILE A 605 -22.69 14.61 11.18
CA ILE A 605 -21.51 13.91 11.69
C ILE A 605 -20.50 13.69 10.55
N ARG A 606 -20.94 13.33 9.33
CA ARG A 606 -20.05 13.22 8.16
C ARG A 606 -19.35 14.52 7.82
N ARG A 607 -20.09 15.63 7.84
CA ARG A 607 -19.50 16.96 7.65
C ARG A 607 -18.51 17.29 8.75
N LEU A 608 -18.86 17.01 10.01
CA LEU A 608 -17.93 17.20 11.12
C LEU A 608 -16.62 16.45 10.90
N ASP A 609 -16.69 15.19 10.48
CA ASP A 609 -15.53 14.38 10.19
C ASP A 609 -14.72 14.93 9.02
N LEU A 610 -15.37 15.22 7.89
CA LEU A 610 -14.71 15.88 6.75
C LEU A 610 -13.99 17.15 7.21
N LEU A 611 -14.68 18.05 7.91
CA LEU A 611 -14.13 19.30 8.40
C LEU A 611 -12.98 19.07 9.40
N SER A 612 -13.01 17.99 10.18
CA SER A 612 -11.93 17.63 11.11
C SER A 612 -10.66 17.13 10.41
N THR A 613 -10.78 16.62 9.18
CA THR A 613 -9.63 16.18 8.36
C THR A 613 -8.94 17.32 7.63
N ILE A 614 -9.63 18.45 7.44
CA ILE A 614 -9.11 19.61 6.71
C ILE A 614 -8.04 20.31 7.56
N ASP A 615 -6.87 20.48 6.98
CA ASP A 615 -5.66 21.02 7.60
C ASP A 615 -5.79 22.45 8.15
N ILE A 616 -6.43 23.35 7.40
CA ILE A 616 -6.68 24.73 7.83
C ILE A 616 -7.60 24.83 9.04
N PHE A 617 -8.42 23.81 9.28
CA PHE A 617 -9.37 23.76 10.40
C PHE A 617 -8.77 23.10 11.65
N GLU A 618 -7.49 22.76 11.60
CA GLU A 618 -6.75 22.29 12.75
C GLU A 618 -6.74 23.35 13.87
N HIS A 619 -7.12 22.93 15.07
CA HIS A 619 -7.35 23.76 16.27
C HIS A 619 -8.62 24.62 16.26
N LEU A 620 -9.60 24.34 15.38
CA LEU A 620 -10.94 24.89 15.59
C LEU A 620 -11.47 24.48 16.96
N THR A 621 -12.01 25.45 17.69
CA THR A 621 -12.74 25.17 18.92
C THR A 621 -14.06 24.50 18.58
N LEU A 622 -14.62 23.70 19.50
CA LEU A 622 -15.96 23.11 19.33
C LEU A 622 -17.03 24.18 19.02
N LYS A 623 -16.87 25.39 19.55
CA LYS A 623 -17.74 26.54 19.25
C LYS A 623 -17.65 26.95 17.79
N ASN A 624 -16.44 27.08 17.24
CA ASN A 624 -16.22 27.45 15.85
C ASN A 624 -16.69 26.34 14.90
N VAL A 625 -16.48 25.07 15.25
CA VAL A 625 -16.98 23.94 14.47
C VAL A 625 -18.50 23.94 14.41
N ARG A 626 -19.16 24.19 15.54
CA ARG A 626 -20.63 24.33 15.57
C ARG A 626 -21.10 25.47 14.67
N TRP A 627 -20.51 26.67 14.80
CA TRP A 627 -20.86 27.79 13.94
C TRP A 627 -20.62 27.50 12.46
N LEU A 628 -19.53 26.80 12.14
CA LEU A 628 -19.22 26.36 10.78
C LEU A 628 -20.31 25.42 10.25
N LEU A 629 -20.70 24.41 11.02
CA LEU A 629 -21.78 23.50 10.65
C LEU A 629 -23.14 24.20 10.49
N ASP A 630 -23.41 25.22 11.31
CA ASP A 630 -24.64 26.03 11.23
C ASP A 630 -24.65 26.97 9.99
N SER A 631 -23.46 27.39 9.51
CA SER A 631 -23.33 28.39 8.44
C SER A 631 -23.09 27.78 7.05
N VAL A 632 -22.56 26.55 6.98
CA VAL A 632 -22.29 25.92 5.67
C VAL A 632 -23.56 25.47 4.97
N THR A 633 -23.69 25.85 3.72
CA THR A 633 -24.71 25.32 2.79
C THR A 633 -24.07 24.33 1.83
N SER A 634 -24.86 23.63 1.03
CA SER A 634 -24.33 22.68 0.04
C SER A 634 -24.95 22.91 -1.33
N GLU A 635 -24.11 22.84 -2.35
CA GLU A 635 -24.49 22.94 -3.76
C GLU A 635 -23.86 21.78 -4.55
N GLU A 636 -24.52 21.39 -5.64
CA GLU A 636 -24.09 20.31 -6.55
C GLU A 636 -23.84 20.87 -7.96
N PHE A 637 -22.81 20.36 -8.60
CA PHE A 637 -22.36 20.74 -9.93
C PHE A 637 -22.16 19.47 -10.77
N PHE A 638 -22.69 19.46 -11.98
CA PHE A 638 -22.54 18.37 -12.94
C PHE A 638 -21.20 18.48 -13.70
N PRO A 639 -20.68 17.37 -14.24
CA PRO A 639 -19.48 17.35 -15.07
C PRO A 639 -19.47 18.45 -16.15
N GLY A 640 -18.38 19.21 -16.21
CA GLY A 640 -18.16 20.34 -17.12
C GLY A 640 -18.77 21.67 -16.66
N GLN A 641 -19.45 21.74 -15.52
CA GLN A 641 -19.95 23.01 -14.98
C GLN A 641 -18.85 23.80 -14.27
N ASP A 642 -18.75 25.10 -14.59
CA ASP A 642 -17.87 26.03 -13.89
C ASP A 642 -18.45 26.35 -12.50
N VAL A 643 -17.69 26.06 -11.45
CA VAL A 643 -17.96 26.50 -10.06
C VAL A 643 -17.45 27.93 -9.86
N ILE A 644 -16.26 28.25 -10.39
CA ILE A 644 -15.62 29.55 -10.31
C ILE A 644 -15.00 29.89 -11.66
N LYS A 645 -15.10 31.17 -12.06
CA LYS A 645 -14.35 31.70 -13.20
C LYS A 645 -13.24 32.64 -12.73
N GLU A 646 -12.05 32.45 -13.29
CA GLU A 646 -10.91 33.31 -13.02
C GLU A 646 -11.22 34.78 -13.31
N GLY A 647 -10.74 35.68 -12.45
CA GLY A 647 -10.91 37.12 -12.57
C GLY A 647 -12.27 37.64 -12.12
N THR A 648 -13.27 36.82 -11.84
CA THR A 648 -14.57 37.31 -11.34
C THR A 648 -14.48 37.74 -9.87
N ALA A 649 -15.46 38.53 -9.41
CA ALA A 649 -15.63 38.78 -7.99
C ALA A 649 -16.04 37.48 -7.28
N GLY A 650 -15.67 37.36 -6.00
CA GLY A 650 -15.86 36.15 -5.21
C GLY A 650 -15.91 36.43 -3.72
N ASP A 651 -16.99 35.99 -3.10
CA ASP A 651 -17.33 36.14 -1.67
C ASP A 651 -17.61 34.79 -0.99
N ARG A 652 -17.41 33.68 -1.70
CA ARG A 652 -17.63 32.32 -1.18
C ARG A 652 -16.35 31.51 -1.04
N PHE A 653 -16.28 30.73 0.03
CA PHE A 653 -15.29 29.69 0.27
C PHE A 653 -15.94 28.32 0.07
N TYR A 654 -15.23 27.39 -0.57
CA TYR A 654 -15.77 26.08 -0.96
C TYR A 654 -14.93 24.94 -0.41
N ILE A 655 -15.59 23.86 0.02
CA ILE A 655 -14.97 22.61 0.45
C ILE A 655 -15.61 21.47 -0.33
N ILE A 656 -14.84 20.55 -0.89
CA ILE A 656 -15.37 19.42 -1.65
C ILE A 656 -15.88 18.34 -0.68
N GLU A 657 -17.18 18.09 -0.70
CA GLU A 657 -17.86 17.02 0.06
C GLU A 657 -17.83 15.69 -0.69
N SER A 658 -18.00 15.72 -2.02
CA SER A 658 -17.86 14.54 -2.90
C SER A 658 -17.53 14.97 -4.32
N GLY A 659 -16.89 14.10 -5.10
CA GLY A 659 -16.56 14.35 -6.51
C GLY A 659 -15.16 14.92 -6.74
N LEU A 660 -14.88 15.29 -7.99
CA LEU A 660 -13.58 15.75 -8.47
C LEU A 660 -13.75 17.11 -9.17
N ALA A 661 -12.91 18.07 -8.84
CA ALA A 661 -12.88 19.40 -9.43
C ALA A 661 -11.52 19.68 -10.10
N ARG A 662 -11.53 20.39 -11.21
CA ARG A 662 -10.35 20.85 -11.94
C ARG A 662 -10.15 22.34 -11.67
N VAL A 663 -9.01 22.70 -11.08
CA VAL A 663 -8.62 24.09 -10.78
C VAL A 663 -7.52 24.51 -11.74
N TYR A 664 -7.72 25.60 -12.46
CA TYR A 664 -6.74 26.04 -13.48
C TYR A 664 -6.69 27.56 -13.64
N SER A 665 -5.52 28.08 -14.06
CA SER A 665 -5.35 29.45 -14.54
C SER A 665 -4.72 29.43 -15.93
N LYS A 666 -5.21 30.30 -16.82
CA LYS A 666 -4.66 30.49 -18.17
C LYS A 666 -3.90 31.81 -18.31
N GLN A 667 -3.59 32.47 -17.19
CA GLN A 667 -2.85 33.72 -17.22
C GLN A 667 -1.37 33.49 -17.49
N LYS A 668 -0.86 34.12 -18.54
CA LYS A 668 0.54 33.99 -18.99
C LYS A 668 1.53 34.27 -17.85
N GLY A 669 2.39 33.28 -17.55
CA GLY A 669 3.38 33.34 -16.45
C GLY A 669 2.86 32.86 -15.08
N GLN A 670 1.58 32.50 -14.98
CA GLN A 670 0.91 31.89 -13.82
C GLN A 670 0.04 30.69 -14.24
N GLU A 671 0.32 30.08 -15.40
CA GLU A 671 -0.43 28.94 -15.91
C GLU A 671 -0.25 27.72 -15.00
N PHE A 672 -1.36 27.08 -14.63
CA PHE A 672 -1.35 25.84 -13.89
C PHE A 672 -2.66 25.09 -14.04
N GLU A 673 -2.62 23.78 -13.79
CA GLU A 673 -3.80 22.90 -13.70
C GLU A 673 -3.62 21.91 -12.54
N ARG A 674 -4.66 21.74 -11.72
CA ARG A 674 -4.70 20.85 -10.55
C ARG A 674 -6.06 20.17 -10.45
N TYR A 675 -6.07 18.98 -9.85
CA TYR A 675 -7.31 18.24 -9.55
C TYR A 675 -7.50 18.16 -8.04
N TYR A 676 -8.67 18.58 -7.57
CA TYR A 676 -9.07 18.62 -6.17
C TYR A 676 -10.18 17.59 -5.93
N GLN A 677 -10.09 16.86 -4.82
CA GLN A 677 -10.96 15.76 -4.41
C GLN A 677 -11.58 16.04 -3.04
N VAL A 678 -12.30 15.05 -2.49
CA VAL A 678 -12.92 15.13 -1.16
C VAL A 678 -11.93 15.60 -0.10
N GLY A 679 -12.31 16.65 0.64
CA GLY A 679 -11.47 17.28 1.68
C GLY A 679 -10.65 18.48 1.17
N ASP A 680 -10.45 18.62 -0.13
CA ASP A 680 -9.83 19.83 -0.68
C ASP A 680 -10.78 21.03 -0.64
N TYR A 681 -10.21 22.23 -0.64
CA TYR A 681 -10.96 23.49 -0.56
C TYR A 681 -10.39 24.55 -1.49
N PHE A 682 -11.20 25.55 -1.83
CA PHE A 682 -10.80 26.63 -2.73
C PHE A 682 -11.60 27.91 -2.50
N GLY A 683 -11.07 29.01 -3.04
CA GLY A 683 -11.72 30.33 -2.99
C GLY A 683 -11.27 31.20 -1.81
N GLU A 684 -10.35 30.71 -0.98
CA GLU A 684 -9.77 31.40 0.18
C GLU A 684 -9.15 32.76 -0.18
N SER A 685 -8.46 32.82 -1.32
CA SER A 685 -7.76 34.02 -1.77
C SER A 685 -8.72 35.21 -1.99
N ALA A 686 -9.92 34.96 -2.54
CA ALA A 686 -10.91 36.00 -2.80
C ALA A 686 -11.58 36.47 -1.49
N VAL A 687 -11.82 35.54 -0.57
CA VAL A 687 -12.42 35.83 0.75
C VAL A 687 -11.46 36.64 1.64
N LEU A 688 -10.16 36.36 1.57
CA LEU A 688 -9.11 37.04 2.35
C LEU A 688 -8.65 38.38 1.77
N SER A 689 -8.79 38.57 0.46
CA SER A 689 -8.37 39.80 -0.20
C SER A 689 -9.42 40.92 -0.09
N ASN A 690 -8.93 42.16 -0.08
CA ASN A 690 -9.78 43.34 -0.19
C ASN A 690 -10.36 43.51 -1.61
N GLU A 691 -9.63 43.04 -2.63
CA GLU A 691 -10.04 43.12 -4.04
C GLU A 691 -11.14 42.12 -4.40
N GLY A 692 -11.26 41.03 -3.65
CA GLY A 692 -12.34 40.04 -3.82
C GLY A 692 -12.31 39.29 -5.14
N ARG A 693 -11.19 39.28 -5.88
CA ARG A 693 -11.13 38.63 -7.20
C ARG A 693 -10.65 37.18 -7.11
N ARG A 694 -11.21 36.33 -7.97
CA ARG A 694 -10.84 34.92 -8.12
C ARG A 694 -9.54 34.80 -8.90
N GLY A 695 -8.54 34.12 -8.33
CA GLY A 695 -7.22 33.92 -8.96
C GLY A 695 -7.13 32.71 -9.90
N ALA A 696 -8.17 31.90 -9.99
CA ALA A 696 -8.22 30.70 -10.82
C ALA A 696 -9.67 30.33 -11.14
N SER A 697 -9.86 29.53 -12.20
CA SER A 697 -11.12 28.89 -12.54
C SER A 697 -11.23 27.52 -11.87
N VAL A 698 -12.45 27.08 -11.58
CA VAL A 698 -12.75 25.76 -11.02
C VAL A 698 -13.92 25.17 -11.78
N GLU A 699 -13.74 23.96 -12.31
CA GLU A 699 -14.75 23.23 -13.10
C GLU A 699 -14.99 21.84 -12.48
N ALA A 700 -16.24 21.39 -12.42
CA ALA A 700 -16.57 20.04 -11.98
C ALA A 700 -16.15 19.01 -13.04
N VAL A 701 -15.38 17.98 -12.65
CA VAL A 701 -14.97 16.88 -13.54
C VAL A 701 -15.96 15.72 -13.45
N THR A 702 -16.40 15.41 -12.23
CA THR A 702 -17.48 14.45 -11.94
C THR A 702 -18.67 15.18 -11.32
N ASN A 703 -19.73 14.45 -10.92
CA ASN A 703 -20.77 15.04 -10.07
C ASN A 703 -20.11 15.54 -8.76
N LEU A 704 -19.98 16.86 -8.65
CA LEU A 704 -19.25 17.54 -7.60
C LEU A 704 -20.25 18.11 -6.60
N LYS A 705 -20.07 17.77 -5.32
CA LYS A 705 -20.82 18.36 -4.22
C LYS A 705 -19.89 19.14 -3.34
N VAL A 706 -20.24 20.38 -3.05
CA VAL A 706 -19.42 21.29 -2.23
C VAL A 706 -20.20 21.80 -1.02
N LEU A 707 -19.49 22.07 0.06
CA LEU A 707 -19.94 22.92 1.15
C LEU A 707 -19.51 24.35 0.87
N ILE A 708 -20.39 25.31 1.09
CA ILE A 708 -20.17 26.73 0.84
C ILE A 708 -20.25 27.50 2.13
N LEU A 709 -19.26 28.35 2.37
CA LEU A 709 -19.23 29.32 3.45
C LEU A 709 -19.11 30.74 2.88
N GLU A 710 -20.04 31.60 3.28
CA GLU A 710 -20.06 33.00 2.85
C GLU A 710 -18.94 33.82 3.54
N LYS A 711 -18.45 34.87 2.88
CA LYS A 711 -17.30 35.68 3.36
C LYS A 711 -17.53 36.23 4.76
N HIS A 712 -18.72 36.71 5.07
CA HIS A 712 -19.01 37.29 6.39
C HIS A 712 -18.96 36.22 7.49
N ASP A 713 -19.55 35.05 7.28
CA ASP A 713 -19.50 33.92 8.21
C ASP A 713 -18.07 33.39 8.37
N PHE A 714 -17.32 33.32 7.26
CA PHE A 714 -15.91 32.96 7.27
C PHE A 714 -15.10 33.87 8.21
N TRP A 715 -15.25 35.19 8.10
CA TRP A 715 -14.55 36.14 8.96
C TRP A 715 -15.05 36.11 10.41
N PHE A 716 -16.34 35.86 10.63
CA PHE A 716 -16.89 35.69 11.98
C PHE A 716 -16.32 34.44 12.69
N ILE A 717 -16.30 33.30 12.00
CA ILE A 717 -15.88 32.00 12.56
C ILE A 717 -14.35 31.95 12.76
N PHE A 718 -13.58 32.43 11.78
CA PHE A 718 -12.12 32.27 11.77
C PHE A 718 -11.34 33.50 12.23
N GLY A 719 -11.96 34.68 12.18
CA GLY A 719 -11.38 35.95 12.64
C GLY A 719 -11.81 36.28 14.07
N ASP A 720 -11.60 35.36 15.01
CA ASP A 720 -11.77 35.53 16.48
C ASP A 720 -13.14 36.04 16.99
N GLY A 721 -14.17 36.09 16.16
CA GLY A 721 -15.51 36.60 16.50
C GLY A 721 -15.64 38.14 16.44
N LEU A 722 -14.54 38.86 16.22
CA LEU A 722 -14.51 40.33 16.02
C LEU A 722 -14.04 40.74 14.61
N GLY A 723 -13.85 39.77 13.71
CA GLY A 723 -13.27 40.01 12.38
C GLY A 723 -11.75 40.22 12.42
N GLY A 724 -11.07 39.75 13.47
CA GLY A 724 -9.63 39.87 13.67
C GLY A 724 -8.79 38.85 12.90
N GLN A 725 -7.50 38.81 13.22
CA GLN A 725 -6.52 37.91 12.57
C GLN A 725 -6.31 36.64 13.38
N GLY A 726 -7.37 35.84 13.54
CA GLY A 726 -7.30 34.55 14.20
C GLY A 726 -6.29 33.59 13.55
N PRO A 727 -5.89 32.50 14.24
CA PRO A 727 -4.83 31.60 13.78
C PRO A 727 -5.06 31.02 12.37
N ILE A 728 -6.32 30.75 12.01
CA ILE A 728 -6.69 30.19 10.70
C ILE A 728 -6.53 31.24 9.60
N ILE A 729 -6.97 32.47 9.84
CA ILE A 729 -6.76 33.59 8.91
C ILE A 729 -5.26 33.80 8.67
N GLN A 730 -4.45 33.74 9.71
CA GLN A 730 -2.98 33.85 9.57
C GLN A 730 -2.40 32.70 8.75
N LYS A 731 -2.80 31.44 9.03
CA LYS A 731 -2.41 30.25 8.27
C LYS A 731 -2.77 30.38 6.78
N MET A 732 -3.97 30.86 6.45
CA MET A 732 -4.35 31.02 5.04
C MET A 732 -3.65 32.19 4.34
N LYS A 733 -3.38 33.29 5.04
CA LYS A 733 -2.52 34.37 4.51
C LYS A 733 -1.11 33.85 4.21
N GLN A 734 -0.57 33.01 5.09
CA GLN A 734 0.72 32.34 4.87
C GLN A 734 0.69 31.42 3.66
N LEU A 735 -0.35 30.59 3.51
CA LEU A 735 -0.55 29.74 2.32
C LEU A 735 -0.61 30.58 1.04
N THR A 736 -1.36 31.69 1.06
CA THR A 736 -1.45 32.61 -0.08
C THR A 736 -0.09 33.21 -0.43
N ALA A 737 0.70 33.59 0.58
CA ALA A 737 2.06 34.10 0.38
C ALA A 737 3.00 33.02 -0.18
N ALA A 738 2.97 31.80 0.38
CA ALA A 738 3.77 30.66 -0.09
C ALA A 738 3.46 30.30 -1.56
N ARG A 739 2.18 30.29 -1.94
CA ARG A 739 1.72 30.08 -3.31
C ARG A 739 2.24 31.16 -4.26
N ARG A 740 2.17 32.44 -3.87
CA ARG A 740 2.76 33.57 -4.63
C ARG A 740 4.27 33.44 -4.78
N SER A 741 4.95 32.95 -3.75
CA SER A 741 6.39 32.67 -3.75
C SER A 741 6.78 31.40 -4.52
N LYS A 742 5.82 30.72 -5.18
CA LYS A 742 6.01 29.47 -5.92
C LYS A 742 6.59 28.34 -5.05
N ALA A 743 6.26 28.27 -3.75
CA ALA A 743 6.79 27.27 -2.83
C ALA A 743 6.60 25.82 -3.32
N VAL A 744 5.42 25.47 -3.86
CA VAL A 744 5.17 24.14 -4.44
C VAL A 744 6.17 23.76 -5.54
N HIS A 745 6.63 24.72 -6.35
CA HIS A 745 7.59 24.43 -7.42
C HIS A 745 8.92 23.95 -6.85
N CYS A 746 9.31 24.48 -5.69
CA CYS A 746 10.48 24.03 -4.96
C CYS A 746 10.31 22.59 -4.48
N LEU A 747 9.12 22.23 -3.97
CA LEU A 747 8.81 20.86 -3.54
C LEU A 747 8.87 19.87 -4.72
N PHE A 748 8.43 20.28 -5.91
CA PHE A 748 8.49 19.45 -7.13
C PHE A 748 9.89 19.19 -7.67
N LYS A 749 10.88 19.99 -7.27
CA LYS A 749 12.29 19.74 -7.61
C LYS A 749 12.91 18.65 -6.73
N ASN A 750 12.33 18.42 -5.55
CA ASN A 750 12.83 17.44 -4.61
C ASN A 750 12.44 16.01 -5.00
N SER A 751 13.39 15.08 -4.89
CA SER A 751 13.23 13.66 -5.19
C SER A 751 12.11 12.97 -4.39
N ILE A 752 11.82 13.45 -3.17
CA ILE A 752 10.81 12.84 -2.30
C ILE A 752 9.63 13.77 -2.05
N LEU A 753 9.88 15.06 -1.76
CA LEU A 753 8.80 16.00 -1.46
C LEU A 753 7.89 16.27 -2.67
N SER A 754 8.34 15.93 -3.89
CA SER A 754 7.52 15.98 -5.10
C SER A 754 6.39 14.96 -5.11
N GLU A 755 6.51 13.87 -4.36
CA GLU A 755 5.54 12.77 -4.31
C GLU A 755 4.52 12.89 -3.17
N LEU A 756 4.64 13.90 -2.30
CA LEU A 756 3.66 14.18 -1.25
C LEU A 756 2.23 14.30 -1.80
N THR A 757 1.23 13.91 -1.00
CA THR A 757 -0.17 14.17 -1.34
C THR A 757 -0.44 15.67 -1.51
N PRO A 758 -1.46 16.08 -2.28
CA PRO A 758 -1.85 17.49 -2.38
C PRO A 758 -2.09 18.16 -1.02
N SER A 759 -2.68 17.42 -0.07
CA SER A 759 -2.91 17.86 1.32
C SER A 759 -1.58 18.03 2.07
N GLN A 760 -0.67 17.05 2.00
CA GLN A 760 0.66 17.14 2.63
C GLN A 760 1.47 18.32 2.09
N LYS A 761 1.45 18.57 0.76
CA LYS A 761 2.11 19.74 0.16
C LYS A 761 1.54 21.05 0.68
N THR A 762 0.21 21.16 0.73
CA THR A 762 -0.48 22.36 1.25
C THR A 762 -0.11 22.62 2.71
N GLN A 763 -0.09 21.58 3.53
CA GLN A 763 0.31 21.67 4.94
C GLN A 763 1.76 22.13 5.10
N LEU A 764 2.67 21.65 4.24
CA LEU A 764 4.07 22.07 4.25
C LEU A 764 4.21 23.55 3.84
N GLU A 765 3.50 23.98 2.79
CA GLU A 765 3.47 25.39 2.36
C GLU A 765 3.02 26.33 3.50
N MET A 766 2.05 25.90 4.31
CA MET A 766 1.53 26.71 5.43
C MET A 766 2.56 26.97 6.52
N ILE A 767 3.56 26.10 6.69
CA ILE A 767 4.58 26.20 7.74
C ILE A 767 5.94 26.70 7.21
N MET A 768 6.10 26.80 5.90
CA MET A 768 7.29 27.35 5.25
C MET A 768 7.35 28.88 5.37
N ARG A 769 8.52 29.41 5.74
CA ARG A 769 8.79 30.86 5.83
C ARG A 769 9.97 31.22 4.95
N GLU A 770 9.72 32.11 3.99
CA GLU A 770 10.78 32.58 3.10
C GLU A 770 11.77 33.48 3.87
N GLN A 771 13.06 33.23 3.69
CA GLN A 771 14.14 33.98 4.34
C GLN A 771 15.32 34.16 3.36
N GLU A 772 15.85 35.39 3.29
CA GLU A 772 17.12 35.67 2.58
C GLU A 772 18.32 35.34 3.44
N ILE A 773 19.35 34.76 2.82
CA ILE A 773 20.61 34.35 3.44
C ILE A 773 21.76 34.93 2.63
N GLU A 774 22.71 35.58 3.30
CA GLU A 774 23.89 36.13 2.66
C GLU A 774 24.97 35.06 2.44
N LYS A 775 25.86 35.30 1.47
CA LYS A 775 26.98 34.39 1.21
C LYS A 775 27.86 34.27 2.46
N GLY A 776 28.25 33.04 2.79
CA GLY A 776 29.12 32.73 3.92
C GLY A 776 28.41 32.62 5.26
N THR A 777 27.09 32.89 5.33
CA THR A 777 26.32 32.67 6.55
C THR A 777 26.31 31.18 6.91
N VAL A 778 26.76 30.89 8.13
CA VAL A 778 26.63 29.58 8.77
C VAL A 778 25.23 29.48 9.39
N LEU A 779 24.49 28.42 9.07
CA LEU A 779 23.15 28.22 9.62
C LEU A 779 23.17 27.46 10.95
N TRP A 780 24.07 26.47 11.07
CA TRP A 780 24.37 25.75 12.30
C TRP A 780 25.72 25.04 12.19
N LYS A 781 26.23 24.62 13.35
CA LYS A 781 27.47 23.84 13.48
C LYS A 781 27.24 22.51 14.17
N VAL A 782 28.09 21.52 13.88
CA VAL A 782 28.15 20.26 14.63
C VAL A 782 28.19 20.55 16.13
N GLY A 783 27.37 19.84 16.90
CA GLY A 783 27.29 20.02 18.36
C GLY A 783 26.21 20.98 18.82
N GLU A 784 25.67 21.84 17.95
CA GLU A 784 24.57 22.74 18.27
C GLU A 784 23.23 22.00 18.32
N LYS A 785 22.24 22.58 19.01
CA LYS A 785 20.86 22.04 19.01
C LYS A 785 20.08 22.61 17.83
N PRO A 786 19.40 21.77 17.02
CA PRO A 786 18.71 22.26 15.85
C PRO A 786 17.37 22.93 16.22
N GLU A 787 17.16 24.12 15.67
CA GLU A 787 15.95 24.94 15.88
C GLU A 787 15.01 24.98 14.66
N PHE A 788 15.49 24.51 13.50
CA PHE A 788 14.74 24.51 12.24
C PHE A 788 15.34 23.54 11.22
N ALA A 789 14.55 23.23 10.20
CA ALA A 789 15.01 22.69 8.92
C ALA A 789 14.68 23.68 7.80
N PHE A 790 15.22 23.51 6.60
CA PHE A 790 14.90 24.39 5.48
C PHE A 790 14.90 23.70 4.13
N ILE A 791 14.23 24.31 3.16
CA ILE A 791 14.25 23.91 1.75
C ILE A 791 14.85 25.05 0.94
N ILE A 792 15.80 24.76 0.05
CA ILE A 792 16.51 25.77 -0.73
C ILE A 792 15.61 26.24 -1.88
N LYS A 793 15.17 27.51 -1.87
CA LYS A 793 14.44 28.11 -2.99
C LYS A 793 15.40 28.49 -4.11
N ARG A 794 16.51 29.16 -3.78
CA ARG A 794 17.55 29.64 -4.71
C ARG A 794 18.87 29.81 -3.97
N GLY A 795 19.98 29.68 -4.69
CA GLY A 795 21.34 29.76 -4.13
C GLY A 795 21.90 28.37 -3.89
N THR A 796 23.07 28.28 -3.27
CA THR A 796 23.74 27.00 -3.00
C THR A 796 24.31 26.96 -1.60
N PHE A 797 24.38 25.75 -1.05
CA PHE A 797 24.86 25.46 0.30
C PHE A 797 25.85 24.30 0.27
N ALA A 798 26.79 24.28 1.20
CA ALA A 798 27.74 23.19 1.35
C ALA A 798 27.85 22.78 2.82
N PHE A 799 27.97 21.48 3.04
CA PHE A 799 28.40 20.92 4.31
C PHE A 799 29.88 21.27 4.54
N TYR A 800 30.26 21.44 5.80
CA TYR A 800 31.65 21.72 6.17
C TYR A 800 31.93 21.24 7.59
N ASP A 801 33.19 20.91 7.90
CA ASP A 801 33.63 20.43 9.22
C ASP A 801 32.76 19.27 9.76
N CYS A 802 32.26 18.41 8.86
CA CYS A 802 31.43 17.24 9.19
C CYS A 802 31.64 16.13 8.15
N PRO A 803 31.20 14.88 8.41
CA PRO A 803 31.40 13.75 7.49
C PRO A 803 30.88 13.98 6.06
N GLU A 804 29.86 14.83 5.91
CA GLU A 804 29.22 15.18 4.64
C GLU A 804 29.96 16.28 3.84
N GLN A 805 31.11 16.77 4.29
CA GLN A 805 31.84 17.88 3.67
C GLN A 805 32.26 17.65 2.20
N ASP A 806 32.42 16.38 1.79
CA ASP A 806 32.87 16.00 0.45
C ASP A 806 31.70 15.87 -0.55
N LEU A 807 30.46 16.14 -0.12
CA LEU A 807 29.29 16.18 -0.99
C LEU A 807 29.30 17.42 -1.90
N GLU A 808 28.63 17.30 -3.05
CA GLU A 808 28.40 18.44 -3.94
C GLU A 808 27.57 19.54 -3.26
N GLU A 809 27.64 20.77 -3.81
CA GLU A 809 26.81 21.86 -3.29
C GLU A 809 25.32 21.57 -3.52
N LEU A 810 24.53 21.66 -2.46
CA LEU A 810 23.08 21.52 -2.51
C LEU A 810 22.45 22.77 -3.16
N ASP A 811 21.46 22.56 -4.02
CA ASP A 811 20.82 23.62 -4.80
C ASP A 811 19.28 23.65 -4.65
N SER A 812 18.60 24.32 -5.58
CA SER A 812 17.16 24.61 -5.53
C SER A 812 16.30 23.35 -5.50
N GLY A 813 15.54 23.17 -4.43
CA GLY A 813 14.69 21.99 -4.20
C GLY A 813 15.15 21.17 -3.00
N ALA A 814 16.44 21.22 -2.66
CA ALA A 814 16.97 20.37 -1.61
C ALA A 814 16.43 20.75 -0.22
N TYR A 815 15.97 19.75 0.52
CA TYR A 815 15.65 19.82 1.94
C TYR A 815 16.93 19.57 2.75
N VAL A 816 17.14 20.34 3.82
CA VAL A 816 18.23 20.18 4.78
C VAL A 816 17.70 20.27 6.20
N GLY A 817 17.95 19.25 7.01
CA GLY A 817 17.67 19.24 8.44
C GLY A 817 17.60 17.85 9.03
N GLU A 818 18.13 17.67 10.24
CA GLU A 818 18.19 16.38 10.94
C GLU A 818 16.95 16.20 11.83
N LEU A 819 15.90 15.56 11.30
CA LEU A 819 14.61 15.43 12.01
C LEU A 819 14.75 14.71 13.36
N LYS A 820 15.57 13.66 13.43
CA LYS A 820 15.83 12.93 14.69
C LYS A 820 16.39 13.85 15.76
N ALA A 821 17.40 14.66 15.43
CA ALA A 821 17.98 15.61 16.37
C ALA A 821 16.96 16.69 16.80
N ILE A 822 16.11 17.14 15.88
CA ILE A 822 15.02 18.09 16.15
C ILE A 822 13.99 17.49 17.11
N ILE A 823 13.60 16.22 16.94
CA ILE A 823 12.61 15.56 17.79
C ILE A 823 13.21 15.26 19.18
N GLU A 824 14.40 14.67 19.23
CA GLU A 824 15.05 14.21 20.47
C GLU A 824 15.73 15.33 21.25
N ASN A 825 15.84 16.54 20.67
CA ASN A 825 16.60 17.66 21.25
C ASN A 825 18.09 17.35 21.47
N THR A 826 18.66 16.52 20.61
CA THR A 826 20.07 16.14 20.63
C THR A 826 20.89 17.08 19.74
N ALA A 827 22.21 16.99 19.85
CA ALA A 827 23.12 17.80 19.05
C ALA A 827 23.08 17.37 17.57
N ILE A 828 23.11 18.33 16.66
CA ILE A 828 23.18 18.09 15.22
C ILE A 828 24.56 17.56 14.81
N SER A 829 24.60 16.68 13.81
CA SER A 829 25.82 16.01 13.36
C SER A 829 26.46 16.64 12.11
N THR A 830 25.85 17.68 11.55
CA THR A 830 26.31 18.43 10.37
C THR A 830 26.62 19.89 10.69
N SER A 831 27.49 20.53 9.90
CA SER A 831 27.52 22.00 9.80
C SER A 831 27.20 22.40 8.37
N ILE A 832 26.42 23.47 8.18
CA ILE A 832 26.05 23.94 6.85
C ILE A 832 26.17 25.45 6.70
N ARG A 833 26.67 25.89 5.54
CA ARG A 833 26.84 27.30 5.20
C ARG A 833 26.35 27.60 3.79
N ALA A 834 25.90 28.83 3.58
CA ALA A 834 25.59 29.34 2.25
C ALA A 834 26.89 29.63 1.47
N THR A 835 27.08 29.03 0.30
CA THR A 835 28.24 29.30 -0.57
C THR A 835 27.98 30.46 -1.53
N ARG A 836 26.70 30.80 -1.76
CA ARG A 836 26.21 31.96 -2.51
C ARG A 836 25.09 32.67 -1.75
N LYS A 837 24.76 33.91 -2.15
CA LYS A 837 23.54 34.57 -1.67
C LYS A 837 22.34 33.70 -2.04
N ALA A 838 21.49 33.42 -1.06
CA ALA A 838 20.47 32.39 -1.15
C ALA A 838 19.13 32.87 -0.58
N THR A 839 18.08 32.14 -0.94
CA THR A 839 16.75 32.25 -0.37
C THR A 839 16.29 30.86 0.02
N ILE A 840 15.79 30.71 1.24
CA ILE A 840 15.34 29.43 1.79
C ILE A 840 13.89 29.53 2.24
N PHE A 841 13.21 28.40 2.31
CA PHE A 841 11.98 28.21 3.07
C PHE A 841 12.32 27.53 4.39
N LYS A 842 12.41 28.32 5.45
CA LYS A 842 12.66 27.86 6.82
C LYS A 842 11.40 27.26 7.43
N ILE A 843 11.54 26.13 8.12
CA ILE A 843 10.47 25.43 8.84
C ILE A 843 10.91 25.33 10.30
N SER A 844 10.13 25.90 11.23
CA SER A 844 10.48 25.90 12.65
C SER A 844 10.48 24.49 13.23
N ARG A 845 11.28 24.25 14.27
CA ARG A 845 11.27 22.99 15.03
C ARG A 845 9.87 22.57 15.46
N LYS A 846 9.07 23.48 16.02
CA LYS A 846 7.72 23.19 16.50
C LYS A 846 6.83 22.72 15.35
N ASP A 847 6.86 23.43 14.24
CA ASP A 847 6.01 23.12 13.07
C ASP A 847 6.44 21.81 12.41
N LEU A 848 7.75 21.56 12.30
CA LEU A 848 8.29 20.33 11.72
C LEU A 848 7.93 19.10 12.57
N ILE A 849 8.03 19.19 13.89
CA ILE A 849 7.61 18.11 14.81
C ILE A 849 6.11 17.86 14.67
N SER A 850 5.30 18.93 14.62
CA SER A 850 3.85 18.81 14.45
C SER A 850 3.50 18.13 13.13
N PHE A 851 4.14 18.54 12.03
CA PHE A 851 3.95 17.99 10.70
C PHE A 851 4.38 16.52 10.62
N ALA A 852 5.59 16.19 11.08
CA ALA A 852 6.08 14.81 11.08
C ALA A 852 5.23 13.88 11.95
N ASN A 853 4.78 14.36 13.13
CA ASN A 853 3.87 13.57 13.96
C ASN A 853 2.56 13.27 13.22
N LYS A 854 2.02 14.22 12.47
CA LYS A 854 0.76 14.04 11.73
C LYS A 854 0.87 13.07 10.55
N HIS A 855 2.06 13.00 9.93
CA HIS A 855 2.35 12.25 8.70
C HIS A 855 3.42 11.17 8.91
N PRO A 856 3.02 9.95 9.32
CA PRO A 856 3.95 8.85 9.64
C PRO A 856 4.91 8.48 8.50
N GLY A 857 4.44 8.49 7.25
CA GLY A 857 5.29 8.24 6.07
C GLY A 857 6.42 9.25 5.97
N ILE A 858 6.12 10.53 6.19
CA ILE A 858 7.12 11.60 6.11
C ILE A 858 8.06 11.57 7.30
N TYR A 859 7.54 11.27 8.49
CA TYR A 859 8.38 10.97 9.64
C TYR A 859 9.39 9.87 9.32
N MET A 860 8.93 8.74 8.75
CA MET A 860 9.79 7.60 8.40
C MET A 860 10.86 7.94 7.36
N ILE A 861 10.53 8.78 6.40
CA ILE A 861 11.46 9.26 5.38
C ILE A 861 12.50 10.20 5.99
N LEU A 862 12.07 11.14 6.84
CA LEU A 862 12.93 12.22 7.32
C LEU A 862 13.75 11.86 8.56
N ILE A 863 13.35 10.85 9.34
CA ILE A 863 13.96 10.57 10.65
C ILE A 863 15.47 10.28 10.56
N ASP A 864 15.89 9.49 9.55
CA ASP A 864 17.29 9.12 9.35
C ASP A 864 18.00 9.99 8.30
N THR A 865 17.34 11.07 7.86
CA THR A 865 17.75 11.85 6.70
C THR A 865 18.28 13.22 7.13
N LYS A 866 19.47 13.56 6.64
CA LYS A 866 20.11 14.88 6.90
C LYS A 866 19.81 15.88 5.79
N TYR A 867 19.70 15.40 4.56
CA TYR A 867 19.34 16.17 3.38
C TYR A 867 18.62 15.28 2.35
N LEU A 868 17.81 15.90 1.49
CA LEU A 868 17.20 15.28 0.32
C LEU A 868 17.32 16.26 -0.83
N GLU A 869 17.85 15.84 -1.97
CA GLU A 869 17.89 16.68 -3.17
C GLU A 869 16.57 16.69 -3.90
#